data_AF-A0A614CNJ8-F1
#
_entry.id   AF-A0A614CNJ8-F1
#
_cell.length_a   1.000
_cell.length_b   1.000
_cell.length_c   1.000
_cell.angle_alpha   90.00
_cell.angle_beta   90.00
_cell.angle_gamma   90.00
#
_symmetry.space_group_name_H-M   'P 1'
#
loop_
_entity.id
_entity.type
_entity.pdbx_description
1 polymer ?
#
loop_
_entity_poly.entity_id
_entity_poly.type
_entity_poly.pdbx_seq_one_letter_code
_entity_poly.pdbx_strand_id
1 'polypeptide(L)'
;MNSPGKQQDRYTWNALGLMSSHRRITGSVESWRYTPRGLLAAHTDEEKRETRWQYTPEGRVAALTNGNGAQYRFSHDADGRLVREVRPDGLSCTFILDDSGYLTAIQTTGTQGGVRRETQQRDALGRLLRTENEHGQRTFSYNRLDQITAVTLTPTEAGQQQHRMQADTVRFEYDRSGWLTAEHAGNGSIRYQRDALGNPTDITLPDGQHLTHLYYGSGHLLQTALDGLTVSEYERDSLHRQIMRTQGQLATYSGYDDDGLLSWQRSLASGSAPVLPGQRPARQGCVTSRDYYWNNHGEVGTIDDGLRGSVVYSYDRSGYLTGRSGQMYDHDRYYYDKAGNLLDNEGQGAVMNNRLPGCGRDRYGYNEWGELTTRRDQQLEWNAQGQLTRVISGNTETHYGYDALGRRTRKATYGRHTGHTARSRTDFVWEGFRLLQENVQQQGWRTYLYDAEQPYTPVASVTGRGESRQVWYYHTDVTGTPQEVTAADGTLVWAGYIRGFGENAADISNSGAYFHQPLRLPGQYFDDETGLHYNLFRYYAPECGRFVSQDPIGLAGGINLYSYAPNPIKWMDPLGLHDILADTDIVCRGGACSADSFKNGSGVAADANGKLSGISTQAKPNAGLETLSQPFKHNQIGVATVADIEKAGGTITLDGKLNSSNGSMMMNHATVDGLTAEQAEKLFCPTQPNPVPVEQRGPKRGC
;
A
#
# COMPACT_ATOMS: atom_id res chain seq x y z
N MET A 1 2.20 47.71 -25.59
CA MET A 1 2.70 46.40 -25.11
C MET A 1 1.87 46.03 -23.90
N ASN A 2 0.97 45.07 -24.04
CA ASN A 2 0.18 44.55 -22.92
C ASN A 2 1.10 43.70 -22.05
N SER A 3 1.27 44.09 -20.79
CA SER A 3 1.89 43.26 -19.77
C SER A 3 1.13 41.94 -19.67
N PRO A 4 1.81 40.77 -19.62
CA PRO A 4 1.14 39.53 -19.31
C PRO A 4 0.52 39.68 -17.92
N GLY A 5 -0.81 39.60 -17.84
CA GLY A 5 -1.53 39.65 -16.57
C GLY A 5 -1.00 38.54 -15.67
N LYS A 6 -0.58 38.90 -14.45
CA LYS A 6 -0.15 37.94 -13.43
C LYS A 6 -1.25 36.88 -13.27
N GLN A 7 -1.01 35.67 -13.77
CA GLN A 7 -1.89 34.54 -13.48
C GLN A 7 -1.65 34.16 -12.01
N GLN A 8 -2.72 34.00 -11.24
CA GLN A 8 -2.69 33.76 -9.79
C GLN A 8 -3.73 32.70 -9.46
N ASP A 9 -3.42 31.84 -8.48
CA ASP A 9 -4.43 31.02 -7.83
C ASP A 9 -5.46 31.92 -7.15
N ARG A 10 -6.73 31.55 -7.23
CA ARG A 10 -7.83 32.26 -6.58
C ARG A 10 -8.59 31.31 -5.67
N TYR A 11 -8.58 31.63 -4.40
CA TYR A 11 -9.38 30.99 -3.38
C TYR A 11 -10.59 31.88 -3.07
N THR A 12 -11.75 31.26 -2.92
CA THR A 12 -12.99 31.94 -2.54
C THR A 12 -13.53 31.27 -1.29
N TRP A 13 -14.05 32.07 -0.36
CA TRP A 13 -14.68 31.60 0.87
C TRP A 13 -16.14 32.03 0.94
N ASN A 14 -16.98 31.23 1.58
CA ASN A 14 -18.36 31.59 1.88
C ASN A 14 -18.45 32.50 3.11
N ALA A 15 -19.68 32.92 3.47
CA ALA A 15 -19.91 33.79 4.63
C ALA A 15 -19.54 33.16 5.99
N LEU A 16 -19.31 31.84 6.05
CA LEU A 16 -18.84 31.12 7.24
C LEU A 16 -17.32 30.99 7.29
N GLY A 17 -16.59 31.57 6.33
CA GLY A 17 -15.13 31.44 6.24
C GLY A 17 -14.66 30.07 5.74
N LEU A 18 -15.56 29.26 5.16
CA LEU A 18 -15.22 27.95 4.57
C LEU A 18 -14.92 28.12 3.07
N MET A 19 -13.89 27.44 2.57
CA MET A 19 -13.46 27.56 1.17
C MET A 19 -14.53 27.02 0.21
N SER A 20 -15.10 27.85 -0.65
CA SER A 20 -16.14 27.45 -1.61
C SER A 20 -15.63 27.14 -3.01
N SER A 21 -14.46 27.68 -3.38
CA SER A 21 -13.81 27.35 -4.66
C SER A 21 -12.33 27.64 -4.65
N HIS A 22 -11.57 26.81 -5.35
CA HIS A 22 -10.17 27.04 -5.69
C HIS A 22 -10.05 27.02 -7.20
N ARG A 23 -9.61 28.14 -7.79
CA ARG A 23 -9.26 28.23 -9.19
C ARG A 23 -7.75 28.27 -9.31
N ARG A 24 -7.16 27.25 -9.91
CA ARG A 24 -5.72 27.21 -10.17
C ARG A 24 -5.31 28.21 -11.24
N ILE A 25 -4.02 28.49 -11.28
CA ILE A 25 -3.36 29.28 -12.32
C ILE A 25 -3.63 28.74 -13.75
N THR A 26 -3.84 27.43 -13.87
CA THR A 26 -4.20 26.72 -15.11
C THR A 26 -5.64 26.99 -15.56
N GLY A 27 -6.44 27.65 -14.72
CA GLY A 27 -7.85 27.95 -14.96
C GLY A 27 -8.81 26.85 -14.51
N SER A 28 -8.30 25.68 -14.09
CA SER A 28 -9.10 24.61 -13.50
C SER A 28 -9.77 25.08 -12.22
N VAL A 29 -10.93 24.49 -11.89
CA VAL A 29 -11.74 24.89 -10.76
C VAL A 29 -12.17 23.67 -9.98
N GLU A 30 -11.83 23.68 -8.71
CA GLU A 30 -12.38 22.81 -7.68
C GLU A 30 -13.37 23.61 -6.84
N SER A 31 -14.44 22.98 -6.36
CA SER A 31 -15.47 23.68 -5.58
C SER A 31 -16.09 22.84 -4.48
N TRP A 32 -16.47 23.53 -3.41
CA TRP A 32 -17.13 22.94 -2.24
C TRP A 32 -18.42 23.69 -1.95
N ARG A 33 -19.46 22.93 -1.61
CA ARG A 33 -20.75 23.44 -1.16
C ARG A 33 -21.00 22.96 0.26
N TYR A 34 -21.53 23.84 1.10
CA TYR A 34 -21.80 23.55 2.49
C TYR A 34 -23.29 23.74 2.81
N THR A 35 -23.76 23.03 3.82
CA THR A 35 -25.06 23.26 4.44
C THR A 35 -25.05 24.60 5.20
N PRO A 36 -26.23 25.15 5.58
CA PRO A 36 -26.29 26.34 6.45
C PRO A 36 -25.57 26.19 7.80
N ARG A 37 -25.29 24.96 8.24
CA ARG A 37 -24.54 24.65 9.47
C ARG A 37 -23.03 24.47 9.25
N GLY A 38 -22.54 24.68 8.03
CA GLY A 38 -21.12 24.54 7.69
C GLY A 38 -20.64 23.11 7.40
N LEU A 39 -21.53 22.11 7.40
CA LEU A 39 -21.19 20.73 6.99
C LEU A 39 -21.01 20.63 5.47
N LEU A 40 -20.03 19.87 5.00
CA LEU A 40 -19.72 19.69 3.56
C LEU A 40 -20.84 18.95 2.83
N ALA A 41 -21.61 19.64 1.98
CA ALA A 41 -22.73 19.05 1.24
C ALA A 41 -22.31 18.48 -0.13
N ALA A 42 -21.30 19.08 -0.78
CA ALA A 42 -20.74 18.56 -2.02
C ALA A 42 -19.32 19.06 -2.27
N HIS A 43 -18.56 18.27 -2.99
CA HIS A 43 -17.23 18.58 -3.50
C HIS A 43 -17.21 18.18 -4.96
N THR A 44 -16.78 19.11 -5.81
CA THR A 44 -16.59 18.87 -7.25
C THR A 44 -15.14 19.13 -7.57
N ASP A 45 -14.46 18.08 -8.04
CA ASP A 45 -13.06 18.18 -8.42
C ASP A 45 -12.87 18.86 -9.79
N GLU A 46 -11.62 18.97 -10.20
CA GLU A 46 -11.23 19.68 -11.43
C GLU A 46 -11.71 19.00 -12.72
N GLU A 47 -12.06 17.72 -12.63
CA GLU A 47 -12.65 16.90 -13.70
C GLU A 47 -14.18 16.82 -13.60
N LYS A 48 -14.79 17.65 -12.75
CA LYS A 48 -16.25 17.74 -12.56
C LYS A 48 -16.87 16.43 -12.05
N ARG A 49 -16.09 15.62 -11.34
CA ARG A 49 -16.57 14.49 -10.57
C ARG A 49 -17.06 15.05 -9.24
N GLU A 50 -18.33 14.79 -8.92
CA GLU A 50 -18.96 15.37 -7.74
C GLU A 50 -19.26 14.29 -6.70
N THR A 51 -18.72 14.47 -5.50
CA THR A 51 -19.12 13.71 -4.31
C THR A 51 -20.09 14.54 -3.50
N ARG A 52 -21.20 13.94 -3.05
CA ARG A 52 -22.23 14.63 -2.25
C ARG A 52 -22.48 13.92 -0.94
N TRP A 53 -22.66 14.70 0.12
CA TRP A 53 -23.03 14.20 1.45
C TRP A 53 -24.40 14.72 1.84
N GLN A 54 -25.16 13.86 2.49
CA GLN A 54 -26.44 14.19 3.11
C GLN A 54 -26.33 13.90 4.60
N TYR A 55 -26.99 14.72 5.42
CA TYR A 55 -26.89 14.65 6.87
C TYR A 55 -28.24 14.45 7.53
N THR A 56 -28.24 13.77 8.67
CA THR A 56 -29.40 13.74 9.58
C THR A 56 -29.61 15.13 10.21
N PRO A 57 -30.77 15.40 10.84
CA PRO A 57 -31.00 16.64 11.57
C PRO A 57 -29.98 16.90 12.71
N GLU A 58 -29.30 15.87 13.19
CA GLU A 58 -28.25 15.93 14.22
C GLU A 58 -26.85 16.17 13.62
N GLY A 59 -26.71 16.20 12.29
CA GLY A 59 -25.44 16.47 11.60
C GLY A 59 -24.58 15.24 11.32
N ARG A 60 -25.13 14.03 11.45
CA ARG A 60 -24.43 12.77 11.09
C ARG A 60 -24.59 12.46 9.61
N VAL A 61 -23.61 11.84 8.96
CA VAL A 61 -23.69 11.52 7.52
C VAL A 61 -24.75 10.45 7.28
N ALA A 62 -25.88 10.81 6.68
CA ALA A 62 -26.96 9.88 6.33
C ALA A 62 -26.74 9.20 4.98
N ALA A 63 -26.07 9.86 4.04
CA ALA A 63 -25.72 9.28 2.76
C ALA A 63 -24.49 9.92 2.13
N LEU A 64 -23.78 9.14 1.34
CA LEU A 64 -22.65 9.55 0.52
C LEU A 64 -22.93 9.14 -0.93
N THR A 65 -22.92 10.08 -1.85
CA THR A 65 -23.19 9.85 -3.28
C THR A 65 -21.94 10.16 -4.09
N ASN A 66 -21.49 9.19 -4.90
CA ASN A 66 -20.32 9.35 -5.77
C ASN A 66 -20.66 10.11 -7.07
N GLY A 67 -19.66 10.34 -7.90
CA GLY A 67 -19.81 11.08 -9.16
C GLY A 67 -20.74 10.43 -10.19
N ASN A 68 -20.99 9.11 -10.10
CA ASN A 68 -21.97 8.41 -10.92
C ASN A 68 -23.42 8.60 -10.41
N GLY A 69 -23.61 9.15 -9.22
CA GLY A 69 -24.91 9.23 -8.56
C GLY A 69 -25.24 7.98 -7.73
N ALA A 70 -24.32 7.02 -7.64
CA ALA A 70 -24.49 5.83 -6.81
C ALA A 70 -24.25 6.17 -5.34
N GLN A 71 -25.00 5.53 -4.43
CA GLN A 71 -25.16 6.03 -3.07
C GLN A 71 -24.89 4.96 -2.01
N TYR A 72 -24.06 5.32 -1.03
CA TYR A 72 -24.03 4.68 0.28
C TYR A 72 -25.07 5.33 1.19
N ARG A 73 -25.80 4.53 1.97
CA ARG A 73 -26.76 5.00 2.97
C ARG A 73 -26.40 4.47 4.35
N PHE A 74 -26.45 5.35 5.34
CA PHE A 74 -26.06 5.04 6.71
C PHE A 74 -27.24 5.21 7.65
N SER A 75 -27.31 4.35 8.65
CA SER A 75 -28.29 4.46 9.74
C SER A 75 -27.56 4.46 11.07
N HIS A 76 -28.03 5.30 11.98
CA HIS A 76 -27.44 5.49 13.30
C HIS A 76 -28.46 5.13 14.37
N ASP A 77 -27.98 4.68 15.52
CA ASP A 77 -28.80 4.54 16.72
C ASP A 77 -29.05 5.90 17.40
N ALA A 78 -29.80 5.86 18.51
CA ALA A 78 -30.14 7.04 19.31
C ALA A 78 -28.90 7.77 19.84
N ASP A 79 -27.81 7.04 20.15
CA ASP A 79 -26.64 7.61 20.81
C ASP A 79 -25.69 8.29 19.83
N GLY A 80 -25.60 7.83 18.59
CA GLY A 80 -24.41 8.21 17.82
C GLY A 80 -24.12 7.36 16.63
N ARG A 81 -24.29 6.07 16.86
CA ARG A 81 -23.34 5.08 16.40
C ARG A 81 -23.86 4.50 15.11
N LEU A 82 -22.95 4.28 14.16
CA LEU A 82 -23.29 3.65 12.90
C LEU A 82 -23.73 2.21 13.16
N VAL A 83 -24.99 1.90 12.84
CA VAL A 83 -25.57 0.56 13.02
C VAL A 83 -25.91 -0.12 11.70
N ARG A 84 -25.97 0.63 10.60
CA ARG A 84 -26.19 0.05 9.27
C ARG A 84 -25.58 0.86 8.15
N GLU A 85 -25.02 0.15 7.17
CA GLU A 85 -24.56 0.65 5.89
C GLU A 85 -25.28 -0.10 4.76
N VAL A 86 -25.74 0.61 3.74
CA VAL A 86 -26.18 0.03 2.46
C VAL A 86 -25.28 0.59 1.37
N ARG A 87 -24.65 -0.29 0.62
CA ARG A 87 -23.72 0.03 -0.45
C ARG A 87 -24.44 0.28 -1.79
N PRO A 88 -23.79 0.92 -2.77
CA PRO A 88 -24.35 1.17 -4.09
C PRO A 88 -24.82 -0.08 -4.85
N ASP A 89 -24.24 -1.24 -4.56
CA ASP A 89 -24.59 -2.52 -5.15
C ASP A 89 -25.80 -3.20 -4.49
N GLY A 90 -26.33 -2.62 -3.40
CA GLY A 90 -27.44 -3.16 -2.62
C GLY A 90 -27.02 -4.07 -1.46
N LEU A 91 -25.72 -4.41 -1.34
CA LEU A 91 -25.20 -5.15 -0.19
C LEU A 91 -25.36 -4.28 1.07
N SER A 92 -25.78 -4.87 2.18
CA SER A 92 -25.93 -4.14 3.44
C SER A 92 -25.22 -4.80 4.59
N CYS A 93 -24.55 -3.99 5.40
CA CYS A 93 -23.86 -4.40 6.62
C CYS A 93 -24.60 -3.80 7.81
N THR A 94 -24.95 -4.64 8.78
CA THR A 94 -25.53 -4.22 10.07
C THR A 94 -24.50 -4.45 11.16
N PHE A 95 -24.20 -3.40 11.92
CA PHE A 95 -23.24 -3.42 13.02
C PHE A 95 -24.00 -3.56 14.33
N ILE A 96 -23.74 -4.65 15.04
CA ILE A 96 -24.36 -4.96 16.33
C ILE A 96 -23.38 -4.57 17.42
N LEU A 97 -23.76 -3.59 18.23
CA LEU A 97 -22.93 -3.02 19.29
C LEU A 97 -23.42 -3.50 20.66
N ASP A 98 -22.51 -3.61 21.62
CA ASP A 98 -22.88 -3.75 23.03
C ASP A 98 -23.18 -2.38 23.69
N ASP A 99 -23.57 -2.43 24.97
CA ASP A 99 -23.87 -1.24 25.76
C ASP A 99 -22.65 -0.32 25.95
N SER A 100 -21.42 -0.85 25.80
CA SER A 100 -20.18 -0.08 25.83
C SER A 100 -19.79 0.51 24.47
N GLY A 101 -20.57 0.22 23.42
CA GLY A 101 -20.33 0.69 22.06
C GLY A 101 -19.31 -0.13 21.27
N TYR A 102 -18.87 -1.28 21.79
CA TYR A 102 -18.02 -2.17 21.04
C TYR A 102 -18.82 -3.04 20.08
N LEU A 103 -18.23 -3.29 18.91
CA LEU A 103 -18.77 -4.21 17.92
C LEU A 103 -18.73 -5.65 18.43
N THR A 104 -19.89 -6.30 18.46
CA THR A 104 -20.07 -7.72 18.83
C THR A 104 -20.42 -8.59 17.64
N ALA A 105 -21.02 -8.03 16.59
CA ALA A 105 -21.22 -8.74 15.34
C ALA A 105 -21.39 -7.80 14.14
N ILE A 106 -20.95 -8.27 12.98
CA ILE A 106 -21.27 -7.72 11.68
C ILE A 106 -22.18 -8.72 10.98
N GLN A 107 -23.36 -8.28 10.57
CA GLN A 107 -24.27 -9.07 9.74
C GLN A 107 -24.35 -8.45 8.35
N THR A 108 -23.89 -9.20 7.35
CA THR A 108 -23.88 -8.78 5.96
C THR A 108 -24.97 -9.50 5.19
N THR A 109 -25.93 -8.76 4.64
CA THR A 109 -27.00 -9.27 3.78
C THR A 109 -26.65 -9.00 2.32
N GLY A 110 -26.65 -10.06 1.52
CA GLY A 110 -26.17 -10.05 0.15
C GLY A 110 -27.19 -9.50 -0.80
N THR A 111 -26.76 -9.21 -2.02
CA THR A 111 -27.66 -8.68 -3.06
C THR A 111 -28.77 -9.67 -3.46
N GLN A 112 -28.65 -10.95 -3.08
CA GLN A 112 -29.66 -11.99 -3.32
C GLN A 112 -30.36 -12.45 -2.03
N GLY A 113 -30.09 -11.80 -0.89
CA GLY A 113 -30.74 -12.06 0.40
C GLY A 113 -30.05 -13.09 1.29
N GLY A 114 -28.93 -13.67 0.86
CA GLY A 114 -28.07 -14.47 1.74
C GLY A 114 -27.60 -13.65 2.94
N VAL A 115 -27.15 -14.31 4.01
CA VAL A 115 -26.65 -13.64 5.22
C VAL A 115 -25.32 -14.26 5.65
N ARG A 116 -24.25 -13.45 5.69
CA ARG A 116 -23.00 -13.77 6.38
C ARG A 116 -22.98 -13.07 7.73
N ARG A 117 -22.49 -13.74 8.77
CA ARG A 117 -22.32 -13.15 10.10
C ARG A 117 -20.91 -13.40 10.62
N GLU A 118 -20.27 -12.33 11.06
CA GLU A 118 -19.04 -12.38 11.85
C GLU A 118 -19.35 -11.91 13.26
N THR A 119 -18.95 -12.67 14.27
CA THR A 119 -19.06 -12.26 15.68
C THR A 119 -17.69 -11.91 16.25
N GLN A 120 -17.67 -11.00 17.21
CA GLN A 120 -16.45 -10.52 17.86
C GLN A 120 -16.63 -10.55 19.37
N GLN A 121 -15.59 -10.95 20.09
CA GLN A 121 -15.52 -10.88 21.54
C GLN A 121 -14.32 -10.07 21.95
N ARG A 122 -14.48 -9.22 22.96
CA ARG A 122 -13.44 -8.34 23.49
C ARG A 122 -13.31 -8.53 25.00
N ASP A 123 -12.16 -8.18 25.53
CA ASP A 123 -11.97 -8.06 26.97
C ASP A 123 -12.44 -6.69 27.49
N ALA A 124 -12.33 -6.49 28.80
CA ALA A 124 -12.70 -5.24 29.47
C ALA A 124 -11.85 -4.02 29.03
N LEU A 125 -10.71 -4.24 28.37
CA LEU A 125 -9.86 -3.19 27.81
C LEU A 125 -10.19 -2.91 26.33
N GLY A 126 -11.20 -3.56 25.76
CA GLY A 126 -11.61 -3.44 24.36
C GLY A 126 -10.75 -4.22 23.38
N ARG A 127 -9.76 -4.99 23.85
CA ARG A 127 -8.88 -5.80 22.98
C ARG A 127 -9.65 -6.98 22.42
N LEU A 128 -9.46 -7.26 21.12
CA LEU A 128 -10.17 -8.32 20.42
C LEU A 128 -9.66 -9.69 20.88
N LEU A 129 -10.50 -10.53 21.48
CA LEU A 129 -10.13 -11.88 21.94
C LEU A 129 -10.47 -12.96 20.91
N ARG A 130 -11.57 -12.79 20.18
CA ARG A 130 -12.07 -13.78 19.24
C ARG A 130 -12.86 -13.12 18.12
N THR A 131 -12.69 -13.65 16.91
CA THR A 131 -13.66 -13.49 15.82
C THR A 131 -14.13 -14.85 15.32
N GLU A 132 -15.35 -14.92 14.82
CA GLU A 132 -15.91 -16.18 14.31
C GLU A 132 -16.91 -15.93 13.18
N ASN A 133 -16.82 -16.74 12.14
CA ASN A 133 -17.78 -16.81 11.04
C ASN A 133 -18.08 -18.28 10.68
N GLU A 134 -18.86 -18.48 9.63
CA GLU A 134 -19.29 -19.82 9.17
C GLU A 134 -18.13 -20.79 8.84
N HIS A 135 -16.94 -20.27 8.49
CA HIS A 135 -15.80 -21.07 8.04
C HIS A 135 -14.65 -21.18 9.06
N GLY A 136 -14.61 -20.31 10.08
CA GLY A 136 -13.58 -20.41 11.11
C GLY A 136 -13.68 -19.40 12.23
N GLN A 137 -12.96 -19.73 13.29
CA GLN A 137 -12.75 -18.90 14.47
C GLN A 137 -11.29 -18.45 14.52
N ARG A 138 -11.03 -17.16 14.76
CA ARG A 138 -9.72 -16.65 15.14
C ARG A 138 -9.71 -16.25 16.60
N THR A 139 -8.64 -16.56 17.32
CA THR A 139 -8.43 -16.11 18.70
C THR A 139 -7.13 -15.36 18.83
N PHE A 140 -7.09 -14.37 19.72
CA PHE A 140 -5.97 -13.46 19.90
C PHE A 140 -5.53 -13.49 21.36
N SER A 141 -4.23 -13.66 21.60
CA SER A 141 -3.63 -13.60 22.93
C SER A 141 -2.76 -12.36 23.06
N TYR A 142 -2.70 -11.81 24.27
CA TYR A 142 -1.95 -10.59 24.55
C TYR A 142 -1.03 -10.74 25.76
N ASN A 143 0.08 -10.02 25.76
CA ASN A 143 0.90 -9.85 26.95
C ASN A 143 0.37 -8.70 27.85
N ARG A 144 1.11 -8.38 28.93
CA ARG A 144 0.76 -7.31 29.87
C ARG A 144 0.97 -5.89 29.32
N LEU A 145 1.62 -5.76 28.16
CA LEU A 145 1.81 -4.51 27.42
C LEU A 145 0.81 -4.38 26.26
N ASP A 146 -0.25 -5.18 26.27
CA ASP A 146 -1.29 -5.24 25.24
C ASP A 146 -0.77 -5.61 23.83
N GLN A 147 0.41 -6.21 23.72
CA GLN A 147 0.94 -6.70 22.45
C GLN A 147 0.36 -8.09 22.14
N ILE A 148 0.00 -8.33 20.88
CA ILE A 148 -0.44 -9.65 20.43
C ILE A 148 0.71 -10.64 20.54
N THR A 149 0.54 -11.72 21.30
CA THR A 149 1.52 -12.81 21.43
C THR A 149 1.16 -14.03 20.59
N ALA A 150 -0.12 -14.18 20.22
CA ALA A 150 -0.55 -15.24 19.32
C ALA A 150 -1.85 -14.88 18.60
N VAL A 151 -1.97 -15.35 17.36
CA VAL A 151 -3.23 -15.42 16.61
C VAL A 151 -3.42 -16.88 16.18
N THR A 152 -4.54 -17.49 16.57
CA THR A 152 -4.84 -18.89 16.25
C THR A 152 -6.11 -18.98 15.42
N LEU A 153 -6.02 -19.61 14.25
CA LEU A 153 -7.14 -19.96 13.39
C LEU A 153 -7.58 -21.40 13.65
N THR A 154 -8.87 -21.59 13.93
CA THR A 154 -9.52 -22.89 14.03
C THR A 154 -10.66 -22.94 13.02
N PRO A 155 -10.50 -23.66 11.90
CA PRO A 155 -11.55 -23.83 10.91
C PRO A 155 -12.76 -24.60 11.47
N THR A 156 -13.97 -24.23 11.03
CA THR A 156 -15.17 -25.05 11.23
C THR A 156 -15.13 -26.27 10.31
N GLU A 157 -16.04 -27.23 10.52
CA GLU A 157 -16.20 -28.37 9.61
C GLU A 157 -16.50 -27.90 8.16
N ALA A 158 -17.36 -26.89 8.01
CA ALA A 158 -17.66 -26.30 6.70
C ALA A 158 -16.39 -25.68 6.06
N GLY A 159 -15.60 -24.93 6.83
CA GLY A 159 -14.34 -24.36 6.34
C GLY A 159 -13.33 -25.42 5.88
N GLN A 160 -13.26 -26.55 6.57
CA GLN A 160 -12.39 -27.68 6.18
C GLN A 160 -12.90 -28.38 4.91
N GLN A 161 -14.19 -28.70 4.85
CA GLN A 161 -14.76 -29.49 3.76
C GLN A 161 -14.93 -28.71 2.46
N GLN A 162 -15.39 -27.45 2.54
CA GLN A 162 -15.70 -26.64 1.36
C GLN A 162 -14.47 -25.89 0.85
N HIS A 163 -13.59 -25.44 1.76
CA HIS A 163 -12.50 -24.53 1.44
C HIS A 163 -11.11 -25.06 1.78
N ARG A 164 -10.99 -26.30 2.29
CA ARG A 164 -9.72 -26.93 2.69
C ARG A 164 -8.91 -26.10 3.68
N MET A 165 -9.59 -25.30 4.50
CA MET A 165 -8.94 -24.49 5.52
C MET A 165 -8.25 -25.38 6.55
N GLN A 166 -7.08 -24.96 7.00
CA GLN A 166 -6.26 -25.67 7.99
C GLN A 166 -6.16 -24.84 9.26
N ALA A 167 -6.08 -25.53 10.40
CA ALA A 167 -5.76 -24.86 11.65
C ALA A 167 -4.33 -24.33 11.59
N ASP A 168 -4.13 -23.12 12.10
CA ASP A 168 -2.84 -22.46 12.10
C ASP A 168 -2.68 -21.58 13.34
N THR A 169 -1.44 -21.30 13.74
CA THR A 169 -1.15 -20.34 14.80
C THR A 169 0.13 -19.59 14.47
N VAL A 170 0.03 -18.25 14.48
CA VAL A 170 1.18 -17.36 14.43
C VAL A 170 1.46 -16.84 15.84
N ARG A 171 2.71 -16.93 16.31
CA ARG A 171 3.14 -16.44 17.64
C ARG A 171 4.22 -15.39 17.52
N PHE A 172 4.24 -14.48 18.49
CA PHE A 172 5.17 -13.36 18.54
C PHE A 172 5.89 -13.32 19.89
N GLU A 173 7.18 -13.05 19.84
CA GLU A 173 8.02 -12.82 21.02
C GLU A 173 8.55 -11.39 21.01
N TYR A 174 8.63 -10.79 22.20
CA TYR A 174 9.09 -9.43 22.39
C TYR A 174 10.16 -9.35 23.46
N ASP A 175 11.08 -8.40 23.31
CA ASP A 175 12.02 -8.04 24.36
C ASP A 175 11.38 -7.14 25.44
N ARG A 176 12.17 -6.76 26.44
CA ARG A 176 11.72 -5.86 27.53
C ARG A 176 11.47 -4.42 27.08
N SER A 177 11.99 -4.03 25.92
CA SER A 177 11.80 -2.71 25.31
C SER A 177 10.53 -2.67 24.44
N GLY A 178 9.88 -3.83 24.23
CA GLY A 178 8.67 -3.98 23.42
C GLY A 178 8.95 -4.26 21.94
N TRP A 179 10.20 -4.50 21.55
CA TRP A 179 10.55 -4.83 20.17
C TRP A 179 10.28 -6.29 19.86
N LEU A 180 9.79 -6.58 18.65
CA LEU A 180 9.61 -7.94 18.16
C LEU A 180 10.97 -8.62 17.98
N THR A 181 11.16 -9.75 18.66
CA THR A 181 12.38 -10.58 18.61
C THR A 181 12.19 -11.88 17.84
N ALA A 182 10.96 -12.39 17.75
CA ALA A 182 10.66 -13.56 16.93
C ALA A 182 9.21 -13.57 16.44
N GLU A 183 9.03 -14.13 15.26
CA GLU A 183 7.74 -14.53 14.71
C GLU A 183 7.78 -16.03 14.38
N HIS A 184 6.79 -16.79 14.85
CA HIS A 184 6.66 -18.22 14.61
C HIS A 184 5.41 -18.49 13.80
N ALA A 185 5.55 -19.02 12.59
CA ALA A 185 4.45 -19.40 11.70
C ALA A 185 4.59 -20.87 11.24
N GLY A 186 3.54 -21.42 10.62
CA GLY A 186 3.52 -22.82 10.16
C GLY A 186 4.65 -23.19 9.18
N ASN A 187 5.12 -22.24 8.38
CA ASN A 187 6.20 -22.44 7.41
C ASN A 187 7.60 -22.08 7.95
N GLY A 188 7.73 -21.69 9.22
CA GLY A 188 9.03 -21.31 9.78
C GLY A 188 8.98 -20.28 10.88
N SER A 189 10.13 -20.07 11.53
CA SER A 189 10.31 -18.97 12.49
C SER A 189 11.34 -17.97 11.99
N ILE A 190 11.05 -16.69 12.12
CA ILE A 190 11.98 -15.59 11.87
C ILE A 190 12.39 -14.99 13.20
N ARG A 191 13.66 -14.63 13.36
CA ARG A 191 14.17 -13.97 14.57
C ARG A 191 14.90 -12.70 14.22
N TYR A 192 14.83 -11.72 15.11
CA TYR A 192 15.39 -10.39 14.92
C TYR A 192 16.40 -10.08 16.02
N GLN A 193 17.56 -9.58 15.63
CA GLN A 193 18.43 -8.79 16.50
C GLN A 193 18.37 -7.34 16.05
N ARG A 194 18.43 -6.42 17.02
CA ARG A 194 18.27 -4.99 16.78
C ARG A 194 19.38 -4.19 17.45
N ASP A 195 19.71 -3.05 16.86
CA ASP A 195 20.56 -2.05 17.50
C ASP A 195 19.80 -1.28 18.59
N ALA A 196 20.50 -0.34 19.25
CA ALA A 196 19.92 0.50 20.29
C ALA A 196 18.84 1.48 19.79
N LEU A 197 18.76 1.74 18.48
CA LEU A 197 17.75 2.58 17.84
C LEU A 197 16.52 1.75 17.39
N GLY A 198 16.58 0.42 17.49
CA GLY A 198 15.52 -0.51 17.11
C GLY A 198 15.61 -1.00 15.66
N ASN A 199 16.66 -0.64 14.91
CA ASN A 199 16.85 -1.09 13.54
C ASN A 199 17.21 -2.59 13.53
N PRO A 200 16.62 -3.42 12.65
CA PRO A 200 16.94 -4.83 12.55
C PRO A 200 18.35 -5.02 11.93
N THR A 201 19.31 -5.49 12.71
CA THR A 201 20.70 -5.70 12.26
C THR A 201 20.96 -7.13 11.80
N ASP A 202 20.19 -8.09 12.32
CA ASP A 202 20.22 -9.50 11.91
C ASP A 202 18.80 -10.05 11.91
N ILE A 203 18.45 -10.73 10.82
CA ILE A 203 17.19 -11.43 10.62
C ILE A 203 17.56 -12.88 10.32
N THR A 204 17.35 -13.76 11.30
CA THR A 204 17.53 -15.20 11.12
C THR A 204 16.30 -15.77 10.43
N LEU A 205 16.49 -16.30 9.22
CA LEU A 205 15.46 -16.93 8.39
C LEU A 205 15.06 -18.32 8.94
N PRO A 206 13.89 -18.88 8.57
CA PRO A 206 13.45 -20.21 9.02
C PRO A 206 14.43 -21.34 8.76
N ASP A 207 15.25 -21.15 7.75
CA ASP A 207 16.13 -22.12 7.16
C ASP A 207 17.58 -21.98 7.68
N GLY A 208 17.78 -21.10 8.67
CA GLY A 208 19.03 -20.83 9.38
C GLY A 208 19.91 -19.76 8.76
N GLN A 209 19.55 -19.22 7.59
CA GLN A 209 20.35 -18.16 6.96
C GLN A 209 20.19 -16.83 7.72
N HIS A 210 21.21 -16.00 7.68
CA HIS A 210 21.28 -14.70 8.35
C HIS A 210 21.25 -13.56 7.33
N LEU A 211 20.14 -12.83 7.28
CA LEU A 211 20.04 -11.57 6.56
C LEU A 211 20.47 -10.44 7.51
N THR A 212 21.58 -9.78 7.18
CA THR A 212 22.20 -8.75 8.03
C THR A 212 22.17 -7.39 7.36
N HIS A 213 21.95 -6.37 8.18
CA HIS A 213 21.99 -4.98 7.77
C HIS A 213 23.01 -4.21 8.59
N LEU A 214 23.85 -3.43 7.91
CA LEU A 214 24.73 -2.46 8.55
C LEU A 214 24.13 -1.07 8.37
N TYR A 215 24.09 -0.32 9.47
CA TYR A 215 23.62 1.05 9.50
C TYR A 215 24.75 1.98 9.94
N TYR A 216 24.72 3.23 9.49
CA TYR A 216 25.64 4.26 9.98
C TYR A 216 24.88 5.45 10.59
N GLY A 217 25.56 6.18 11.47
CA GLY A 217 25.10 7.45 12.02
C GLY A 217 23.66 7.40 12.57
N SER A 218 22.77 8.15 11.92
CA SER A 218 21.35 8.34 12.26
C SER A 218 20.42 7.15 11.94
N GLY A 219 20.96 6.00 11.53
CA GLY A 219 20.17 4.79 11.22
C GLY A 219 19.98 4.53 9.73
N HIS A 220 20.83 5.10 8.86
CA HIS A 220 20.75 4.88 7.42
C HIS A 220 21.42 3.59 6.99
N LEU A 221 20.80 2.88 6.04
CA LEU A 221 21.30 1.61 5.53
C LEU A 221 22.61 1.84 4.75
N LEU A 222 23.65 1.11 5.16
CA LEU A 222 24.98 1.07 4.54
C LEU A 222 25.19 -0.19 3.71
N GLN A 223 24.70 -1.33 4.20
CA GLN A 223 24.94 -2.63 3.57
C GLN A 223 23.82 -3.61 3.91
N THR A 224 23.51 -4.47 2.94
CA THR A 224 22.68 -5.67 3.10
C THR A 224 23.51 -6.89 2.70
N ALA A 225 23.53 -7.92 3.55
CA ALA A 225 24.24 -9.18 3.31
C ALA A 225 23.40 -10.39 3.69
N LEU A 226 23.60 -11.52 3.01
CA LEU A 226 22.96 -12.80 3.33
C LEU A 226 24.05 -13.85 3.56
N ASP A 227 24.07 -14.48 4.74
CA ASP A 227 25.12 -15.40 5.20
C ASP A 227 26.53 -14.81 5.04
N GLY A 228 26.70 -13.54 5.40
CA GLY A 228 27.97 -12.83 5.30
C GLY A 228 28.41 -12.44 3.88
N LEU A 229 27.72 -12.90 2.83
CA LEU A 229 27.95 -12.39 1.48
C LEU A 229 27.25 -11.05 1.34
N THR A 230 28.03 -9.99 1.15
CA THR A 230 27.55 -8.67 0.76
C THR A 230 26.76 -8.77 -0.54
N VAL A 231 25.48 -8.37 -0.48
CA VAL A 231 24.59 -8.33 -1.63
C VAL A 231 24.60 -6.92 -2.22
N SER A 232 24.38 -5.92 -1.37
CA SER A 232 24.37 -4.52 -1.79
C SER A 232 24.95 -3.62 -0.71
N GLU A 233 25.75 -2.66 -1.15
CA GLU A 233 26.27 -1.52 -0.40
C GLU A 233 25.64 -0.26 -0.95
N TYR A 234 25.53 0.77 -0.11
CA TYR A 234 24.77 1.97 -0.39
C TYR A 234 25.61 3.21 -0.07
N GLU A 235 25.66 4.17 -1.00
CA GLU A 235 26.15 5.51 -0.73
C GLU A 235 25.01 6.52 -0.84
N ARG A 236 25.10 7.57 -0.03
CA ARG A 236 24.07 8.59 0.10
C ARG A 236 24.67 9.99 0.00
N ASP A 237 23.87 10.93 -0.49
CA ASP A 237 24.23 12.34 -0.45
C ASP A 237 24.05 12.93 0.96
N SER A 238 24.32 14.22 1.09
CA SER A 238 24.15 14.96 2.35
C SER A 238 22.69 15.12 2.79
N LEU A 239 21.73 14.74 1.94
CA LEU A 239 20.30 14.64 2.24
C LEU A 239 19.86 13.21 2.55
N HIS A 240 20.84 12.32 2.76
CA HIS A 240 20.64 10.89 3.02
C HIS A 240 19.86 10.16 1.91
N ARG A 241 19.78 10.73 0.70
CA ARG A 241 19.19 10.07 -0.45
C ARG A 241 20.21 9.14 -1.09
N GLN A 242 19.79 7.95 -1.50
CA GLN A 242 20.68 6.97 -2.13
C GLN A 242 21.18 7.47 -3.48
N ILE A 243 22.49 7.67 -3.61
CA ILE A 243 23.13 8.10 -4.87
C ILE A 243 23.88 6.96 -5.56
N MET A 244 24.21 5.88 -4.84
CA MET A 244 24.82 4.68 -5.40
C MET A 244 24.36 3.44 -4.64
N ARG A 245 24.19 2.33 -5.38
CA ARG A 245 24.01 0.99 -4.82
C ARG A 245 24.80 -0.06 -5.61
N THR A 246 25.52 -0.95 -4.94
CA THR A 246 26.19 -2.08 -5.59
C THR A 246 25.22 -3.24 -5.84
N GLN A 247 25.37 -3.89 -6.99
CA GLN A 247 24.48 -4.93 -7.51
C GLN A 247 25.29 -5.96 -8.30
N GLY A 248 26.06 -6.80 -7.59
CA GLY A 248 26.99 -7.74 -8.18
C GLY A 248 28.17 -7.01 -8.83
N GLN A 249 28.50 -7.36 -10.07
CA GLN A 249 29.48 -6.62 -10.87
C GLN A 249 28.95 -5.30 -11.42
N LEU A 250 27.78 -4.81 -10.99
CA LEU A 250 27.27 -3.48 -11.35
C LEU A 250 27.21 -2.55 -10.15
N ALA A 251 27.26 -1.25 -10.41
CA ALA A 251 26.86 -0.20 -9.49
C ALA A 251 25.79 0.68 -10.16
N THR A 252 24.67 0.87 -9.47
CA THR A 252 23.56 1.72 -9.92
C THR A 252 23.68 3.08 -9.26
N TYR A 253 23.89 4.11 -10.07
CA TYR A 253 23.95 5.50 -9.64
C TYR A 253 22.62 6.18 -9.86
N SER A 254 22.24 7.06 -8.95
CA SER A 254 20.99 7.83 -8.98
C SER A 254 21.26 9.31 -8.79
N GLY A 255 20.48 10.15 -9.46
CA GLY A 255 20.49 11.60 -9.24
C GLY A 255 19.09 12.16 -9.13
N TYR A 256 19.00 13.30 -8.46
CA TYR A 256 17.76 13.95 -8.08
C TYR A 256 17.72 15.37 -8.63
N ASP A 257 16.54 15.90 -8.89
CA ASP A 257 16.35 17.31 -9.23
C ASP A 257 16.30 18.21 -7.98
N ASP A 258 16.07 19.51 -8.20
CA ASP A 258 16.04 20.54 -7.15
C ASP A 258 14.85 20.37 -6.18
N ASP A 259 13.76 19.75 -6.63
CA ASP A 259 12.59 19.40 -5.81
C ASP A 259 12.81 18.10 -5.03
N GLY A 260 13.89 17.38 -5.32
CA GLY A 260 14.30 16.15 -4.66
C GLY A 260 13.69 14.89 -5.26
N LEU A 261 13.06 14.99 -6.43
CA LEU A 261 12.53 13.85 -7.16
C LEU A 261 13.64 13.14 -7.92
N LEU A 262 13.53 11.81 -8.03
CA LEU A 262 14.50 11.00 -8.77
C LEU A 262 14.48 11.39 -10.24
N SER A 263 15.57 11.93 -10.76
CA SER A 263 15.66 12.46 -12.13
C SER A 263 16.38 11.50 -13.08
N TRP A 264 17.24 10.62 -12.57
CA TRP A 264 17.87 9.57 -13.39
C TRP A 264 18.45 8.41 -12.57
N GLN A 265 18.57 7.26 -13.23
CA GLN A 265 19.30 6.08 -12.77
C GLN A 265 20.16 5.48 -13.88
N ARG A 266 21.36 4.99 -13.53
CA ARG A 266 22.32 4.35 -14.46
C ARG A 266 23.06 3.20 -13.78
N SER A 267 23.01 2.00 -14.36
CA SER A 267 23.82 0.87 -13.90
C SER A 267 25.06 0.70 -14.77
N LEU A 268 26.24 0.78 -14.14
CA LEU A 268 27.56 0.71 -14.77
C LEU A 268 28.33 -0.52 -14.28
N ALA A 269 29.21 -1.06 -15.11
CA ALA A 269 30.09 -2.17 -14.72
C ALA A 269 31.09 -1.75 -13.63
N SER A 270 31.39 -2.68 -12.73
CA SER A 270 32.39 -2.53 -11.67
C SER A 270 33.76 -2.29 -12.28
N GLY A 271 34.42 -1.21 -11.87
CA GLY A 271 35.67 -0.73 -12.46
C GLY A 271 35.50 0.40 -13.48
N SER A 272 34.27 0.81 -13.79
CA SER A 272 34.02 2.11 -14.44
C SER A 272 34.56 3.25 -13.57
N ALA A 273 34.92 4.38 -14.20
CA ALA A 273 35.38 5.56 -13.46
C ALA A 273 34.33 5.97 -12.40
N PRO A 274 34.74 6.32 -11.17
CA PRO A 274 33.81 6.77 -10.14
C PRO A 274 32.93 7.91 -10.64
N VAL A 275 31.63 7.81 -10.41
CA VAL A 275 30.69 8.89 -10.73
C VAL A 275 30.75 9.90 -9.59
N LEU A 276 31.21 11.11 -9.89
CA LEU A 276 31.25 12.18 -8.88
C LEU A 276 29.82 12.65 -8.56
N PRO A 277 29.55 13.08 -7.30
CA PRO A 277 28.26 13.64 -6.93
C PRO A 277 27.81 14.76 -7.89
N GLY A 278 26.56 14.68 -8.33
CA GLY A 278 25.96 15.65 -9.27
C GLY A 278 26.34 15.46 -10.74
N GLN A 279 27.24 14.53 -11.09
CA GLN A 279 27.50 14.19 -12.48
C GLN A 279 26.56 13.08 -12.97
N ARG A 280 25.89 13.32 -14.09
CA ARG A 280 25.08 12.31 -14.80
C ARG A 280 25.96 11.58 -15.83
N PRO A 281 26.19 10.26 -15.70
CA PRO A 281 26.93 9.48 -16.68
C PRO A 281 26.23 9.43 -18.05
N ALA A 282 27.03 9.27 -19.11
CA ALA A 282 26.50 9.00 -20.45
C ALA A 282 25.75 7.67 -20.48
N ARG A 283 24.70 7.57 -21.32
CA ARG A 283 23.92 6.33 -21.49
C ARG A 283 24.73 5.20 -22.14
N GLN A 284 25.67 5.55 -23.01
CA GLN A 284 26.47 4.56 -23.72
C GLN A 284 27.30 3.72 -22.75
N GLY A 285 27.18 2.40 -22.83
CA GLY A 285 27.89 1.46 -21.95
C GLY A 285 27.19 1.17 -20.62
N CYS A 286 26.04 1.78 -20.33
CA CYS A 286 25.21 1.39 -19.20
C CYS A 286 24.47 0.07 -19.50
N VAL A 287 24.30 -0.78 -18.48
CA VAL A 287 23.45 -1.98 -18.56
C VAL A 287 21.98 -1.60 -18.49
N THR A 288 21.65 -0.67 -17.60
CA THR A 288 20.32 -0.04 -17.50
C THR A 288 20.47 1.47 -17.43
N SER A 289 19.52 2.20 -18.00
CA SER A 289 19.50 3.66 -17.94
C SER A 289 18.09 4.21 -18.04
N ARG A 290 17.68 5.03 -17.07
CA ARG A 290 16.38 5.72 -17.06
C ARG A 290 16.51 7.19 -16.71
N ASP A 291 15.89 8.08 -17.48
CA ASP A 291 15.69 9.48 -17.11
C ASP A 291 14.21 9.74 -16.85
N TYR A 292 13.91 10.44 -15.77
CA TYR A 292 12.57 10.80 -15.35
C TYR A 292 12.35 12.29 -15.56
N TYR A 293 11.25 12.63 -16.22
CA TYR A 293 10.82 14.01 -16.45
C TYR A 293 9.50 14.23 -15.73
N TRP A 294 9.56 14.99 -14.64
CA TRP A 294 8.40 15.31 -13.80
C TRP A 294 7.67 16.53 -14.34
N ASN A 295 6.36 16.54 -14.20
CA ASN A 295 5.54 17.72 -14.44
C ASN A 295 5.43 18.57 -13.15
N ASN A 296 4.87 19.77 -13.27
CA ASN A 296 4.71 20.69 -12.13
C ASN A 296 3.71 20.19 -11.06
N HIS A 297 3.05 19.05 -11.28
CA HIS A 297 2.15 18.40 -10.32
C HIS A 297 2.84 17.23 -9.60
N GLY A 298 4.16 17.03 -9.80
CA GLY A 298 4.92 15.95 -9.19
C GLY A 298 4.61 14.58 -9.78
N GLU A 299 4.12 14.53 -11.03
CA GLU A 299 3.83 13.29 -11.74
C GLU A 299 4.87 13.05 -12.84
N VAL A 300 5.18 11.78 -13.10
CA VAL A 300 6.13 11.42 -14.16
C VAL A 300 5.51 11.64 -15.53
N GLY A 301 5.90 12.69 -16.25
CA GLY A 301 5.45 12.93 -17.62
C GLY A 301 6.14 12.04 -18.65
N THR A 302 7.42 11.71 -18.46
CA THR A 302 8.16 10.84 -19.37
C THR A 302 9.22 10.04 -18.63
N ILE A 303 9.36 8.76 -19.00
CA ILE A 303 10.50 7.91 -18.67
C ILE A 303 11.24 7.63 -19.96
N ASP A 304 12.45 8.16 -20.09
CA ASP A 304 13.32 7.82 -21.22
C ASP A 304 14.22 6.65 -20.83
N ASP A 305 13.89 5.45 -21.30
CA ASP A 305 14.52 4.18 -20.90
C ASP A 305 15.46 3.63 -21.98
N GLY A 306 16.61 3.08 -21.56
CA GLY A 306 17.65 2.59 -22.47
C GLY A 306 17.28 1.31 -23.24
N LEU A 307 16.34 0.51 -22.73
CA LEU A 307 15.90 -0.75 -23.32
C LEU A 307 14.58 -0.59 -24.09
N ARG A 308 13.65 0.19 -23.52
CA ARG A 308 12.27 0.36 -24.03
C ARG A 308 12.07 1.61 -24.87
N GLY A 309 13.07 2.50 -24.91
CA GLY A 309 12.92 3.85 -25.44
C GLY A 309 12.06 4.72 -24.54
N SER A 310 11.67 5.89 -25.04
CA SER A 310 10.89 6.83 -24.24
C SER A 310 9.41 6.42 -24.12
N VAL A 311 8.90 6.45 -22.90
CA VAL A 311 7.51 6.21 -22.54
C VAL A 311 6.92 7.50 -21.95
N VAL A 312 5.86 8.00 -22.56
CA VAL A 312 5.17 9.24 -22.16
C VAL A 312 3.88 8.88 -21.42
N TYR A 313 3.62 9.57 -20.31
CA TYR A 313 2.41 9.41 -19.52
C TYR A 313 1.57 10.70 -19.57
N SER A 314 0.26 10.53 -19.47
CA SER A 314 -0.69 11.64 -19.41
C SER A 314 -1.67 11.41 -18.28
N TYR A 315 -2.11 12.50 -17.66
CA TYR A 315 -2.99 12.50 -16.51
C TYR A 315 -4.16 13.47 -16.73
N ASP A 316 -5.29 13.18 -16.09
CA ASP A 316 -6.34 14.19 -15.91
C ASP A 316 -5.93 15.21 -14.83
N ARG A 317 -6.69 16.29 -14.64
CA ARG A 317 -6.31 17.35 -13.68
C ARG A 317 -6.38 16.91 -12.22
N SER A 318 -7.04 15.80 -11.95
CA SER A 318 -7.12 15.17 -10.64
C SER A 318 -6.08 14.06 -10.47
N GLY A 319 -5.12 13.97 -11.40
CA GLY A 319 -3.98 13.06 -11.35
C GLY A 319 -4.27 11.61 -11.69
N TYR A 320 -5.42 11.29 -12.31
CA TYR A 320 -5.67 9.94 -12.80
C TYR A 320 -4.87 9.69 -14.06
N LEU A 321 -4.21 8.52 -14.15
CA LEU A 321 -3.48 8.14 -15.36
C LEU A 321 -4.44 7.95 -16.54
N THR A 322 -4.39 8.81 -17.56
CA THR A 322 -5.28 8.77 -18.74
C THR A 322 -4.65 8.13 -19.96
N GLY A 323 -3.33 8.01 -20.00
CA GLY A 323 -2.67 7.35 -21.12
C GLY A 323 -1.19 7.12 -20.92
N ARG A 324 -0.68 6.13 -21.66
CA ARG A 324 0.72 5.73 -21.73
C ARG A 324 1.06 5.50 -23.20
N SER A 325 2.19 6.01 -23.68
CA SER A 325 2.59 5.90 -25.09
C SER A 325 4.09 5.63 -25.22
N GLY A 326 4.45 4.51 -25.85
CA GLY A 326 5.85 4.09 -26.07
C GLY A 326 6.25 4.05 -27.55
N GLN A 327 7.52 3.72 -27.84
CA GLN A 327 8.08 3.79 -29.20
C GLN A 327 7.60 2.70 -30.19
N MET A 328 7.03 1.57 -29.71
CA MET A 328 6.62 0.44 -30.57
C MET A 328 5.12 0.48 -30.96
N TYR A 329 4.58 1.67 -31.28
CA TYR A 329 3.14 1.87 -31.54
C TYR A 329 2.20 1.42 -30.40
N ASP A 330 2.75 1.15 -29.22
CA ASP A 330 2.00 0.77 -28.03
C ASP A 330 1.45 2.01 -27.34
N HIS A 331 0.12 2.15 -27.39
CA HIS A 331 -0.62 3.28 -26.85
C HIS A 331 -1.78 2.75 -26.03
N ASP A 332 -1.66 2.89 -24.71
CA ASP A 332 -2.76 2.63 -23.80
C ASP A 332 -3.51 3.94 -23.54
N ARG A 333 -4.84 3.87 -23.61
CA ARG A 333 -5.72 4.95 -23.16
C ARG A 333 -6.63 4.42 -22.06
N TYR A 334 -6.77 5.21 -21.02
CA TYR A 334 -7.51 4.86 -19.83
C TYR A 334 -8.69 5.82 -19.69
N TYR A 335 -9.90 5.26 -19.68
CA TYR A 335 -11.13 6.02 -19.57
C TYR A 335 -11.77 5.73 -18.22
N TYR A 336 -12.24 6.76 -17.53
CA TYR A 336 -12.87 6.61 -16.23
C TYR A 336 -14.32 7.09 -16.27
N ASP A 337 -15.20 6.37 -15.59
CA ASP A 337 -16.45 6.99 -15.18
C ASP A 337 -16.22 7.94 -13.98
N LYS A 338 -17.27 8.66 -13.57
CA LYS A 338 -17.17 9.65 -12.49
C LYS A 338 -16.99 9.03 -11.10
N ALA A 339 -17.07 7.70 -10.97
CA ALA A 339 -16.74 6.98 -9.73
C ALA A 339 -15.34 6.34 -9.78
N GLY A 340 -14.55 6.62 -10.83
CA GLY A 340 -13.18 6.12 -10.97
C GLY A 340 -13.11 4.66 -11.42
N ASN A 341 -14.17 4.10 -12.00
CA ASN A 341 -14.05 2.79 -12.64
C ASN A 341 -13.33 2.94 -13.98
N LEU A 342 -12.27 2.16 -14.19
CA LEU A 342 -11.59 2.06 -15.48
C LEU A 342 -12.52 1.34 -16.48
N LEU A 343 -12.75 1.96 -17.63
CA LEU A 343 -13.66 1.51 -18.69
C LEU A 343 -12.87 1.00 -19.89
N ASP A 344 -13.48 0.09 -20.66
CA ASP A 344 -12.86 -0.48 -21.87
C ASP A 344 -12.71 0.55 -23.00
N ASN A 345 -13.61 1.53 -23.04
CA ASN A 345 -13.62 2.60 -24.03
C ASN A 345 -14.41 3.80 -23.53
N GLU A 346 -14.20 4.95 -24.17
CA GLU A 346 -14.84 6.24 -23.85
C GLU A 346 -16.38 6.20 -23.90
N GLY A 347 -16.96 5.33 -24.74
CA GLY A 347 -18.41 5.24 -24.94
C GLY A 347 -19.14 4.35 -23.93
N GLN A 348 -18.41 3.67 -23.03
CA GLN A 348 -19.02 2.81 -22.03
C GLN A 348 -19.77 3.63 -20.97
N GLY A 349 -20.99 3.18 -20.63
CA GLY A 349 -21.79 3.83 -19.59
C GLY A 349 -21.22 3.65 -18.17
N ALA A 350 -21.65 4.53 -17.27
CA ALA A 350 -21.23 4.52 -15.87
C ALA A 350 -21.56 3.19 -15.16
N VAL A 351 -20.60 2.68 -14.37
CA VAL A 351 -20.74 1.43 -13.62
C VAL A 351 -21.20 1.76 -12.21
N MET A 352 -22.51 1.84 -12.03
CA MET A 352 -23.14 2.36 -10.80
C MET A 352 -22.75 1.60 -9.53
N ASN A 353 -22.62 0.28 -9.60
CA ASN A 353 -22.31 -0.58 -8.46
C ASN A 353 -20.81 -0.86 -8.29
N ASN A 354 -19.95 -0.21 -9.09
CA ASN A 354 -18.52 -0.45 -9.19
C ASN A 354 -18.11 -1.91 -9.54
N ARG A 355 -19.05 -2.77 -9.97
CA ARG A 355 -18.77 -4.14 -10.43
C ARG A 355 -18.65 -4.13 -11.95
N LEU A 356 -17.42 -4.14 -12.47
CA LEU A 356 -17.19 -4.16 -13.92
C LEU A 356 -17.77 -5.44 -14.54
N PRO A 357 -18.57 -5.36 -15.62
CA PRO A 357 -19.14 -6.54 -16.29
C PRO A 357 -18.08 -7.37 -17.06
N GLY A 358 -16.87 -6.84 -17.23
CA GLY A 358 -15.77 -7.44 -17.95
C GLY A 358 -14.68 -6.41 -18.22
N CYS A 359 -13.60 -6.87 -18.85
CA CYS A 359 -12.51 -6.03 -19.36
C CYS A 359 -12.01 -6.56 -20.69
N GLY A 360 -12.00 -5.72 -21.71
CA GLY A 360 -11.73 -6.10 -23.10
C GLY A 360 -12.63 -7.25 -23.56
N ARG A 361 -12.01 -8.41 -23.84
CA ARG A 361 -12.73 -9.63 -24.26
C ARG A 361 -13.24 -10.45 -23.08
N ASP A 362 -12.71 -10.21 -21.89
CA ASP A 362 -13.05 -10.96 -20.70
C ASP A 362 -14.42 -10.51 -20.18
N ARG A 363 -15.17 -11.46 -19.63
CA ARG A 363 -16.47 -11.22 -19.00
C ARG A 363 -16.40 -11.67 -17.56
N TYR A 364 -16.97 -10.88 -16.68
CA TYR A 364 -16.88 -11.04 -15.24
C TYR A 364 -18.25 -11.35 -14.64
N GLY A 365 -18.28 -12.31 -13.73
CA GLY A 365 -19.43 -12.60 -12.86
C GLY A 365 -19.02 -12.48 -11.40
N TYR A 366 -19.94 -12.01 -10.56
CA TYR A 366 -19.73 -11.83 -9.12
C TYR A 366 -20.79 -12.57 -8.34
N ASN A 367 -20.45 -13.04 -7.14
CA ASN A 367 -21.45 -13.50 -6.20
C ASN A 367 -22.18 -12.32 -5.52
N GLU A 368 -23.13 -12.64 -4.65
CA GLU A 368 -23.93 -11.64 -3.93
C GLU A 368 -23.10 -10.79 -2.93
N TRP A 369 -21.87 -11.22 -2.63
CA TRP A 369 -20.91 -10.54 -1.74
C TRP A 369 -19.94 -9.62 -2.47
N GLY A 370 -20.03 -9.56 -3.80
CA GLY A 370 -19.15 -8.72 -4.62
C GLY A 370 -17.77 -9.34 -4.88
N GLU A 371 -17.60 -10.62 -4.65
CA GLU A 371 -16.39 -11.39 -4.98
C GLU A 371 -16.53 -11.94 -6.41
N LEU A 372 -15.50 -11.77 -7.24
CA LEU A 372 -15.48 -12.28 -8.62
C LEU A 372 -15.50 -13.82 -8.64
N THR A 373 -16.49 -14.43 -9.29
CA THR A 373 -16.66 -15.89 -9.38
C THR A 373 -16.42 -16.45 -10.77
N THR A 374 -16.51 -15.63 -11.82
CA THR A 374 -16.17 -16.04 -13.19
C THR A 374 -15.36 -14.97 -13.90
N ARG A 375 -14.31 -15.41 -14.61
CA ARG A 375 -13.46 -14.56 -15.45
C ARG A 375 -12.82 -15.41 -16.53
N ARG A 376 -12.91 -15.00 -17.79
CA ARG A 376 -12.44 -15.83 -18.93
C ARG A 376 -13.13 -17.20 -18.90
N ASP A 377 -12.34 -18.27 -18.88
CA ASP A 377 -12.71 -19.66 -18.67
C ASP A 377 -12.56 -20.12 -17.21
N GLN A 378 -12.28 -19.20 -16.29
CA GLN A 378 -11.98 -19.49 -14.89
C GLN A 378 -13.23 -19.41 -14.01
N GLN A 379 -13.31 -20.32 -13.03
CA GLN A 379 -14.25 -20.24 -11.91
C GLN A 379 -13.50 -20.07 -10.61
N LEU A 380 -13.91 -19.09 -9.80
CA LEU A 380 -13.23 -18.67 -8.58
C LEU A 380 -14.14 -18.89 -7.36
N GLU A 381 -13.58 -19.44 -6.28
CA GLU A 381 -14.28 -19.74 -5.04
C GLU A 381 -13.62 -19.07 -3.84
N TRP A 382 -14.43 -18.49 -2.97
CA TRP A 382 -14.02 -17.64 -1.85
C TRP A 382 -14.58 -18.17 -0.53
N ASN A 383 -13.81 -18.07 0.55
CA ASN A 383 -14.31 -18.35 1.89
C ASN A 383 -14.99 -17.10 2.51
N ALA A 384 -15.57 -17.27 3.70
CA ALA A 384 -16.26 -16.19 4.42
C ALA A 384 -15.32 -15.12 4.99
N GLN A 385 -14.01 -15.33 4.90
CA GLN A 385 -12.98 -14.38 5.30
C GLN A 385 -12.56 -13.49 4.11
N GLY A 386 -13.22 -13.61 2.95
CA GLY A 386 -12.91 -12.86 1.74
C GLY A 386 -11.64 -13.34 1.02
N GLN A 387 -11.19 -14.57 1.29
CA GLN A 387 -9.98 -15.13 0.70
C GLN A 387 -10.32 -16.07 -0.46
N LEU A 388 -9.61 -15.94 -1.58
CA LEU A 388 -9.73 -16.84 -2.72
C LEU A 388 -9.14 -18.20 -2.34
N THR A 389 -9.94 -19.26 -2.29
CA THR A 389 -9.47 -20.58 -1.85
C THR A 389 -9.27 -21.55 -3.00
N ARG A 390 -9.98 -21.37 -4.12
CA ARG A 390 -9.87 -22.26 -5.28
C ARG A 390 -10.14 -21.54 -6.60
N VAL A 391 -9.38 -21.90 -7.63
CA VAL A 391 -9.65 -21.50 -9.02
C VAL A 391 -9.62 -22.71 -9.92
N ILE A 392 -10.67 -22.90 -10.72
CA ILE A 392 -10.71 -23.88 -11.80
C ILE A 392 -10.38 -23.15 -13.11
N SER A 393 -9.42 -23.66 -13.88
CA SER A 393 -9.10 -23.18 -15.24
C SER A 393 -8.86 -24.38 -16.15
N GLY A 394 -9.70 -24.53 -17.17
CA GLY A 394 -9.72 -25.69 -18.05
C GLY A 394 -9.73 -27.03 -17.29
N ASN A 395 -8.68 -27.83 -17.48
CA ASN A 395 -8.49 -29.15 -16.86
C ASN A 395 -7.69 -29.11 -15.55
N THR A 396 -7.47 -27.93 -14.99
CA THR A 396 -6.72 -27.75 -13.74
C THR A 396 -7.56 -27.06 -12.68
N GLU A 397 -7.19 -27.33 -11.42
CA GLU A 397 -7.69 -26.58 -10.27
C GLU A 397 -6.52 -26.19 -9.36
N THR A 398 -6.49 -24.94 -8.92
CA THR A 398 -5.51 -24.42 -7.97
C THR A 398 -6.18 -24.13 -6.65
N HIS A 399 -5.56 -24.57 -5.56
CA HIS A 399 -6.00 -24.30 -4.19
C HIS A 399 -4.99 -23.40 -3.48
N TYR A 400 -5.50 -22.47 -2.67
CA TYR A 400 -4.70 -21.54 -1.88
C TYR A 400 -4.90 -21.78 -0.39
N GLY A 401 -3.80 -21.77 0.37
CA GLY A 401 -3.79 -21.90 1.82
C GLY A 401 -3.31 -20.62 2.50
N TYR A 402 -3.89 -20.31 3.65
CA TYR A 402 -3.62 -19.09 4.41
C TYR A 402 -3.32 -19.39 5.87
N ASP A 403 -2.52 -18.55 6.52
CA ASP A 403 -2.25 -18.63 7.96
C ASP A 403 -3.30 -17.85 8.79
N ALA A 404 -3.10 -17.84 10.11
CA ALA A 404 -4.01 -17.18 11.05
C ALA A 404 -4.09 -15.65 10.86
N LEU A 405 -3.09 -15.02 10.24
CA LEU A 405 -3.07 -13.59 9.89
C LEU A 405 -3.70 -13.31 8.52
N GLY A 406 -4.03 -14.35 7.76
CA GLY A 406 -4.61 -14.24 6.43
C GLY A 406 -3.58 -14.13 5.31
N ARG A 407 -2.30 -14.37 5.58
CA ARG A 407 -1.23 -14.38 4.58
C ARG A 407 -1.25 -15.70 3.82
N ARG A 408 -1.11 -15.67 2.51
CA ARG A 408 -1.08 -16.89 1.70
C ARG A 408 0.22 -17.65 1.96
N THR A 409 0.12 -18.84 2.53
CA THR A 409 1.25 -19.72 2.87
C THR A 409 1.48 -20.82 1.83
N ARG A 410 0.51 -21.07 0.94
CA ARG A 410 0.64 -22.07 -0.13
C ARG A 410 -0.24 -21.76 -1.33
N LYS A 411 0.25 -22.13 -2.52
CA LYS A 411 -0.57 -22.47 -3.68
C LYS A 411 -0.23 -23.85 -4.23
N ALA A 412 -1.22 -24.60 -4.71
CA ALA A 412 -1.01 -25.91 -5.30
C ALA A 412 -2.01 -26.19 -6.42
N THR A 413 -1.51 -26.60 -7.59
CA THR A 413 -2.32 -26.88 -8.78
C THR A 413 -2.41 -28.37 -9.04
N TYR A 414 -3.62 -28.86 -9.32
CA TYR A 414 -3.95 -30.27 -9.54
C TYR A 414 -4.62 -30.45 -10.90
N GLY A 415 -4.55 -31.68 -11.44
CA GLY A 415 -5.34 -32.05 -12.62
C GLY A 415 -6.75 -32.45 -12.19
N ARG A 416 -7.77 -31.76 -12.70
CA ARG A 416 -9.18 -31.90 -12.27
C ARG A 416 -9.72 -33.34 -12.38
N HIS A 417 -9.20 -34.10 -13.34
CA HIS A 417 -9.65 -35.46 -13.65
C HIS A 417 -8.54 -36.52 -13.53
N THR A 418 -7.31 -36.13 -13.20
CA THR A 418 -6.13 -37.00 -13.37
C THR A 418 -5.37 -37.32 -12.08
N GLY A 419 -5.85 -36.90 -10.90
CA GLY A 419 -5.33 -37.41 -9.63
C GLY A 419 -5.25 -36.40 -8.49
N HIS A 420 -4.79 -36.89 -7.33
CA HIS A 420 -4.70 -36.15 -6.06
C HIS A 420 -3.31 -35.54 -5.83
N THR A 421 -2.35 -35.76 -6.73
CA THR A 421 -0.99 -35.23 -6.63
C THR A 421 -0.91 -33.86 -7.27
N ALA A 422 -0.31 -32.89 -6.57
CA ALA A 422 -0.08 -31.57 -7.11
C ALA A 422 0.91 -31.63 -8.29
N ARG A 423 0.57 -30.98 -9.40
CA ARG A 423 1.43 -30.78 -10.57
C ARG A 423 2.47 -29.70 -10.31
N SER A 424 2.10 -28.69 -9.55
CA SER A 424 2.96 -27.62 -9.06
C SER A 424 2.51 -27.22 -7.66
N ARG A 425 3.46 -26.78 -6.85
CA ARG A 425 3.23 -26.25 -5.51
C ARG A 425 4.25 -25.18 -5.20
N THR A 426 3.80 -24.11 -4.55
CA THR A 426 4.66 -23.08 -3.97
C THR A 426 4.26 -22.87 -2.51
N ASP A 427 5.23 -22.92 -1.60
CA ASP A 427 5.04 -22.53 -0.20
C ASP A 427 5.70 -21.16 0.04
N PHE A 428 5.09 -20.31 0.87
CA PHE A 428 5.52 -18.93 1.10
C PHE A 428 5.88 -18.68 2.56
N VAL A 429 6.93 -17.89 2.79
CA VAL A 429 7.36 -17.39 4.10
C VAL A 429 7.26 -15.88 4.09
N TRP A 430 6.76 -15.31 5.19
CA TRP A 430 6.47 -13.89 5.32
C TRP A 430 7.26 -13.29 6.49
N GLU A 431 7.80 -12.09 6.28
CA GLU A 431 8.33 -11.21 7.33
C GLU A 431 7.25 -10.15 7.64
N GLY A 432 6.52 -10.30 8.76
CA GLY A 432 5.31 -9.51 8.95
C GLY A 432 4.35 -9.70 7.77
N PHE A 433 4.05 -8.64 7.03
CA PHE A 433 3.19 -8.71 5.82
C PHE A 433 3.96 -8.61 4.49
N ARG A 434 5.29 -8.70 4.52
CA ARG A 434 6.14 -8.69 3.33
C ARG A 434 6.59 -10.11 2.95
N LEU A 435 6.45 -10.47 1.68
CA LEU A 435 6.90 -11.78 1.18
C LEU A 435 8.42 -11.90 1.31
N LEU A 436 8.90 -12.87 2.08
CA LEU A 436 10.32 -13.06 2.36
C LEU A 436 10.93 -14.20 1.56
N GLN A 437 10.27 -15.35 1.49
CA GLN A 437 10.74 -16.49 0.71
C GLN A 437 9.59 -17.20 0.00
N GLU A 438 9.93 -17.85 -1.10
CA GLU A 438 9.10 -18.88 -1.71
C GLU A 438 9.89 -20.16 -1.90
N ASN A 439 9.19 -21.28 -1.87
CA ASN A 439 9.73 -22.59 -2.22
C ASN A 439 8.87 -23.21 -3.32
N VAL A 440 9.37 -23.15 -4.55
CA VAL A 440 8.67 -23.72 -5.71
C VAL A 440 9.10 -25.18 -5.87
N GLN A 441 8.14 -26.09 -5.93
CA GLN A 441 8.40 -27.52 -6.11
C GLN A 441 9.31 -27.73 -7.34
N GLN A 442 10.38 -28.53 -7.16
CA GLN A 442 11.45 -28.80 -8.15
C GLN A 442 12.43 -27.65 -8.43
N GLN A 443 12.12 -26.39 -8.09
CA GLN A 443 13.06 -25.26 -8.24
C GLN A 443 13.77 -24.88 -6.92
N GLY A 444 13.13 -25.17 -5.78
CA GLY A 444 13.66 -24.92 -4.44
C GLY A 444 13.36 -23.51 -3.91
N TRP A 445 14.14 -23.11 -2.90
CA TRP A 445 13.97 -21.86 -2.19
C TRP A 445 14.51 -20.66 -2.96
N ARG A 446 13.74 -19.57 -2.94
CA ARG A 446 14.16 -18.23 -3.31
C ARG A 446 13.89 -17.29 -2.15
N THR A 447 14.90 -16.54 -1.73
CA THR A 447 14.81 -15.50 -0.71
C THR A 447 14.80 -14.13 -1.37
N TYR A 448 13.81 -13.30 -1.07
CA TYR A 448 13.70 -11.93 -1.56
C TYR A 448 14.33 -10.96 -0.57
N LEU A 449 15.22 -10.10 -1.05
CA LEU A 449 15.90 -9.08 -0.29
C LEU A 449 15.38 -7.72 -0.76
N TYR A 450 14.97 -6.89 0.19
CA TYR A 450 14.38 -5.58 -0.07
C TYR A 450 15.25 -4.50 0.55
N ASP A 451 15.04 -3.28 0.09
CA ASP A 451 15.59 -2.10 0.74
C ASP A 451 14.97 -1.96 2.14
N ALA A 452 15.79 -1.76 3.16
CA ALA A 452 15.30 -1.61 4.54
C ALA A 452 14.61 -0.25 4.76
N GLU A 453 14.93 0.76 3.96
CA GLU A 453 14.31 2.09 4.02
C GLU A 453 13.13 2.23 3.04
N GLN A 454 13.05 1.37 2.02
CA GLN A 454 11.91 1.27 1.11
C GLN A 454 11.39 -0.18 1.11
N PRO A 455 10.54 -0.54 2.09
CA PRO A 455 10.31 -1.94 2.44
C PRO A 455 9.69 -2.80 1.32
N TYR A 456 9.09 -2.21 0.28
CA TYR A 456 8.55 -2.97 -0.85
C TYR A 456 9.34 -2.82 -2.15
N THR A 457 10.51 -2.17 -2.10
CA THR A 457 11.44 -2.06 -3.22
C THR A 457 12.43 -3.24 -3.17
N PRO A 458 12.32 -4.24 -4.07
CA PRO A 458 13.24 -5.36 -4.08
C PRO A 458 14.63 -4.93 -4.56
N VAL A 459 15.65 -5.48 -3.92
CA VAL A 459 17.08 -5.23 -4.19
C VAL A 459 17.70 -6.43 -4.89
N ALA A 460 17.44 -7.63 -4.37
CA ALA A 460 17.89 -8.88 -4.97
C ALA A 460 16.98 -10.06 -4.61
N SER A 461 17.14 -11.18 -5.31
CA SER A 461 16.73 -12.48 -4.81
C SER A 461 17.91 -13.46 -4.80
N VAL A 462 17.88 -14.42 -3.89
CA VAL A 462 18.92 -15.44 -3.76
C VAL A 462 18.30 -16.82 -3.88
N THR A 463 18.85 -17.65 -4.77
CA THR A 463 18.47 -19.05 -4.98
C THR A 463 19.67 -19.97 -4.72
N GLY A 464 19.41 -21.23 -4.36
CA GLY A 464 20.49 -22.18 -4.05
C GLY A 464 21.21 -21.86 -2.74
N ARG A 465 22.25 -22.65 -2.42
CA ARG A 465 23.07 -22.49 -1.20
C ARG A 465 24.51 -22.93 -1.43
N GLY A 466 25.43 -22.41 -0.61
CA GLY A 466 26.85 -22.73 -0.69
C GLY A 466 27.36 -22.47 -2.11
N GLU A 467 27.97 -23.47 -2.73
CA GLU A 467 28.50 -23.38 -4.09
C GLU A 467 27.43 -23.23 -5.19
N SER A 468 26.18 -23.64 -4.93
CA SER A 468 25.06 -23.50 -5.89
C SER A 468 24.32 -22.16 -5.75
N ARG A 469 24.78 -21.29 -4.85
CA ARG A 469 24.14 -20.01 -4.57
C ARG A 469 24.23 -19.08 -5.79
N GLN A 470 23.10 -18.47 -6.14
CA GLN A 470 22.98 -17.47 -7.18
C GLN A 470 22.25 -16.24 -6.64
N VAL A 471 22.75 -15.06 -6.98
CA VAL A 471 22.15 -13.77 -6.61
C VAL A 471 21.66 -13.07 -7.88
N TRP A 472 20.41 -12.64 -7.85
CA TRP A 472 19.71 -11.98 -8.94
C TRP A 472 19.33 -10.56 -8.50
N TYR A 473 19.84 -9.55 -9.18
CA TYR A 473 19.73 -8.16 -8.75
C TYR A 473 18.58 -7.45 -9.45
N TYR A 474 17.72 -6.81 -8.67
CA TYR A 474 16.54 -6.09 -9.17
C TYR A 474 16.87 -4.64 -9.53
N HIS A 475 16.40 -4.21 -10.69
CA HIS A 475 16.43 -2.81 -11.12
C HIS A 475 14.98 -2.35 -11.22
N THR A 476 14.61 -1.39 -10.39
CA THR A 476 13.22 -0.94 -10.24
C THR A 476 13.03 0.45 -10.83
N ASP A 477 11.78 0.83 -11.11
CA ASP A 477 11.41 2.22 -11.37
C ASP A 477 11.23 3.03 -10.06
N VAL A 478 10.68 4.24 -10.19
CA VAL A 478 10.43 5.18 -9.08
C VAL A 478 9.48 4.65 -8.00
N THR A 479 8.61 3.68 -8.31
CA THR A 479 7.68 3.12 -7.32
C THR A 479 8.23 1.86 -6.67
N GLY A 480 9.37 1.35 -7.13
CA GLY A 480 9.90 0.06 -6.69
C GLY A 480 9.41 -1.12 -7.53
N THR A 481 8.74 -0.89 -8.66
CA THR A 481 8.32 -1.96 -9.58
C THR A 481 9.53 -2.53 -10.31
N PRO A 482 9.77 -3.85 -10.30
CA PRO A 482 10.86 -4.47 -11.06
C PRO A 482 10.73 -4.24 -12.55
N GLN A 483 11.75 -3.63 -13.14
CA GLN A 483 11.85 -3.40 -14.58
C GLN A 483 12.86 -4.37 -15.21
N GLU A 484 13.98 -4.64 -14.54
CA GLU A 484 15.00 -5.59 -14.99
C GLU A 484 15.53 -6.46 -13.85
N VAL A 485 16.13 -7.60 -14.22
CA VAL A 485 16.92 -8.46 -13.34
C VAL A 485 18.25 -8.78 -14.00
N THR A 486 19.35 -8.61 -13.27
CA THR A 486 20.70 -9.00 -13.70
C THR A 486 21.27 -10.12 -12.84
N ALA A 487 22.08 -10.99 -13.42
CA ALA A 487 22.93 -11.93 -12.69
C ALA A 487 24.08 -11.20 -11.98
N ALA A 488 24.81 -11.92 -11.13
CA ALA A 488 25.92 -11.36 -10.36
C ALA A 488 27.09 -10.84 -11.21
N ASP A 489 27.27 -11.32 -12.44
CA ASP A 489 28.25 -10.82 -13.41
C ASP A 489 27.76 -9.60 -14.21
N GLY A 490 26.55 -9.10 -13.92
CA GLY A 490 25.94 -7.98 -14.63
C GLY A 490 25.17 -8.36 -15.88
N THR A 491 25.08 -9.64 -16.24
CA THR A 491 24.29 -10.12 -17.38
C THR A 491 22.81 -9.84 -17.14
N LEU A 492 22.14 -9.15 -18.08
CA LEU A 492 20.69 -8.95 -18.06
C LEU A 492 19.96 -10.27 -18.34
N VAL A 493 19.28 -10.83 -17.33
CA VAL A 493 18.58 -12.13 -17.45
C VAL A 493 17.08 -11.96 -17.65
N TRP A 494 16.49 -10.85 -17.21
CA TRP A 494 15.08 -10.55 -17.44
C TRP A 494 14.86 -9.04 -17.58
N ALA A 495 13.92 -8.66 -18.43
CA ALA A 495 13.40 -7.30 -18.54
C ALA A 495 11.93 -7.37 -18.94
N GLY A 496 11.04 -6.73 -18.19
CA GLY A 496 9.59 -6.76 -18.44
C GLY A 496 9.10 -5.56 -19.22
N TYR A 497 8.07 -5.74 -20.04
CA TYR A 497 7.32 -4.66 -20.67
C TYR A 497 6.08 -4.36 -19.83
N ILE A 498 6.22 -3.47 -18.84
CA ILE A 498 5.17 -3.15 -17.87
C ILE A 498 4.24 -2.06 -18.40
N ARG A 499 2.94 -2.35 -18.42
CA ARG A 499 1.86 -1.40 -18.76
C ARG A 499 1.50 -0.54 -17.57
N GLY A 500 0.72 0.52 -17.81
CA GLY A 500 0.40 1.53 -16.80
C GLY A 500 -0.08 0.94 -15.47
N PHE A 501 -0.95 -0.07 -15.50
CA PHE A 501 -1.52 -0.73 -14.33
C PHE A 501 -0.81 -2.03 -13.91
N GLY A 502 0.47 -2.18 -14.26
CA GLY A 502 1.32 -3.26 -13.74
C GLY A 502 1.24 -4.60 -14.47
N GLU A 503 0.45 -4.71 -15.55
CA GLU A 503 0.49 -5.87 -16.45
C GLU A 503 1.86 -5.98 -17.12
N ASN A 504 2.53 -7.13 -17.01
CA ASN A 504 3.71 -7.43 -17.82
C ASN A 504 3.26 -8.01 -19.16
N ALA A 505 3.30 -7.21 -20.23
CA ALA A 505 2.79 -7.62 -21.54
C ALA A 505 3.75 -8.53 -22.32
N ALA A 506 5.05 -8.43 -22.05
CA ALA A 506 6.07 -9.23 -22.70
C ALA A 506 7.39 -9.19 -21.92
N ASP A 507 8.19 -10.24 -22.06
CA ASP A 507 9.59 -10.24 -21.64
C ASP A 507 10.49 -9.85 -22.83
N ILE A 508 11.43 -8.93 -22.61
CA ILE A 508 12.31 -8.35 -23.64
C ILE A 508 13.69 -9.05 -23.69
N SER A 509 13.98 -9.94 -22.73
CA SER A 509 15.30 -10.55 -22.55
C SER A 509 15.66 -11.60 -23.62
N ASN A 510 16.91 -11.50 -24.12
CA ASN A 510 17.50 -12.38 -25.14
C ASN A 510 18.73 -13.17 -24.63
N SER A 511 18.95 -13.26 -23.31
CA SER A 511 20.13 -13.95 -22.74
C SER A 511 20.13 -15.47 -22.93
N GLY A 512 19.03 -16.05 -23.43
CA GLY A 512 18.83 -17.50 -23.54
C GLY A 512 18.55 -18.19 -22.20
N ALA A 513 18.73 -17.50 -21.07
CA ALA A 513 18.38 -17.98 -19.74
C ALA A 513 16.94 -17.55 -19.41
N TYR A 514 16.07 -18.53 -19.11
CA TYR A 514 14.75 -18.25 -18.58
C TYR A 514 14.85 -17.87 -17.10
N PHE A 515 14.38 -16.68 -16.74
CA PHE A 515 14.23 -16.23 -15.36
C PHE A 515 12.77 -15.94 -15.07
N HIS A 516 12.17 -16.73 -14.17
CA HIS A 516 10.81 -16.48 -13.71
C HIS A 516 10.80 -15.32 -12.71
N GLN A 517 10.19 -14.20 -13.12
CA GLN A 517 10.04 -13.00 -12.29
C GLN A 517 8.58 -12.84 -11.84
N PRO A 518 8.22 -13.19 -10.58
CA PRO A 518 6.84 -13.11 -10.12
C PRO A 518 6.46 -11.80 -9.42
N LEU A 519 7.41 -11.00 -8.90
CA LEU A 519 7.04 -9.71 -8.28
C LEU A 519 6.53 -8.74 -9.35
N ARG A 520 5.51 -7.95 -8.99
CA ARG A 520 4.84 -6.97 -9.87
C ARG A 520 4.93 -5.58 -9.23
N LEU A 521 3.84 -4.81 -9.21
CA LEU A 521 3.77 -3.58 -8.41
C LEU A 521 4.13 -3.88 -6.94
N PRO A 522 4.57 -2.89 -6.16
CA PRO A 522 5.01 -3.13 -4.77
C PRO A 522 3.97 -3.91 -3.96
N GLY A 523 4.41 -5.01 -3.33
CA GLY A 523 3.56 -5.93 -2.56
C GLY A 523 2.86 -7.03 -3.36
N GLN A 524 2.93 -7.00 -4.70
CA GLN A 524 2.22 -7.95 -5.56
C GLN A 524 3.07 -9.14 -6.01
N TYR A 525 2.43 -10.31 -6.06
CA TYR A 525 2.99 -11.56 -6.59
C TYR A 525 2.12 -12.11 -7.73
N PHE A 526 2.70 -12.38 -8.89
CA PHE A 526 2.01 -12.91 -10.07
C PHE A 526 1.74 -14.41 -9.97
N ASP A 527 0.49 -14.80 -10.18
CA ASP A 527 0.08 -16.20 -10.27
C ASP A 527 -0.14 -16.61 -11.72
N ASP A 528 0.82 -17.36 -12.29
CA ASP A 528 0.75 -17.88 -13.67
C ASP A 528 -0.57 -18.60 -13.96
N GLU A 529 -1.07 -19.36 -12.99
CA GLU A 529 -2.25 -20.19 -13.14
C GLU A 529 -3.56 -19.39 -13.25
N THR A 530 -3.57 -18.12 -12.84
CA THR A 530 -4.77 -17.27 -12.93
C THR A 530 -4.56 -16.02 -13.78
N GLY A 531 -3.32 -15.55 -13.91
CA GLY A 531 -2.99 -14.22 -14.40
C GLY A 531 -3.36 -13.10 -13.44
N LEU A 532 -3.84 -13.40 -12.22
CA LEU A 532 -4.06 -12.41 -11.18
C LEU A 532 -2.77 -12.15 -10.41
N HIS A 533 -2.70 -10.99 -9.78
CA HIS A 533 -1.66 -10.66 -8.84
C HIS A 533 -2.22 -10.83 -7.43
N TYR A 534 -1.61 -11.71 -6.63
CA TYR A 534 -1.87 -11.77 -5.20
C TYR A 534 -1.36 -10.49 -4.55
N ASN A 535 -2.24 -9.76 -3.87
CA ASN A 535 -1.93 -8.51 -3.18
C ASN A 535 -2.43 -8.59 -1.74
N LEU A 536 -1.82 -9.52 -1.00
CA LEU A 536 -2.06 -9.84 0.41
C LEU A 536 -3.53 -10.08 0.80
N PHE A 537 -4.29 -9.01 1.11
CA PHE A 537 -5.70 -9.12 1.52
C PHE A 537 -6.67 -9.18 0.33
N ARG A 538 -6.21 -8.89 -0.89
CA ARG A 538 -7.02 -8.95 -2.11
C ARG A 538 -6.24 -9.58 -3.28
N TYR A 539 -6.98 -9.85 -4.36
CA TYR A 539 -6.41 -10.24 -5.65
C TYR A 539 -6.66 -9.14 -6.67
N TYR A 540 -5.63 -8.84 -7.47
CA TYR A 540 -5.62 -7.74 -8.42
C TYR A 540 -5.61 -8.28 -9.86
N ALA A 541 -6.47 -7.72 -10.69
CA ALA A 541 -6.58 -8.02 -12.11
C ALA A 541 -5.87 -6.89 -12.89
N PRO A 542 -4.61 -7.09 -13.32
CA PRO A 542 -3.80 -6.03 -13.92
C PRO A 542 -4.36 -5.52 -15.25
N GLU A 543 -5.09 -6.36 -16.00
CA GLU A 543 -5.65 -5.98 -17.29
C GLU A 543 -6.74 -4.89 -17.17
N CYS A 544 -7.37 -4.76 -16.01
CA CYS A 544 -8.39 -3.75 -15.72
C CYS A 544 -8.01 -2.81 -14.56
N GLY A 545 -6.77 -2.87 -14.10
CA GLY A 545 -6.24 -1.96 -13.11
C GLY A 545 -6.94 -1.96 -11.74
N ARG A 546 -7.51 -3.09 -11.30
CA ARG A 546 -8.38 -3.11 -10.11
C ARG A 546 -8.40 -4.44 -9.35
N PHE A 547 -8.94 -4.42 -8.13
CA PHE A 547 -9.17 -5.62 -7.33
C PHE A 547 -10.41 -6.40 -7.78
N VAL A 548 -10.40 -7.71 -7.53
CA VAL A 548 -11.50 -8.63 -7.90
C VAL A 548 -12.49 -8.90 -6.77
N SER A 549 -12.31 -8.24 -5.62
CA SER A 549 -13.20 -8.25 -4.46
C SER A 549 -13.27 -6.84 -3.84
N GLN A 550 -14.33 -6.58 -3.07
CA GLN A 550 -14.47 -5.31 -2.36
C GLN A 550 -13.43 -5.16 -1.26
N ASP A 551 -13.05 -3.92 -0.99
CA ASP A 551 -12.15 -3.56 0.09
C ASP A 551 -12.70 -4.05 1.45
N PRO A 552 -11.96 -4.89 2.19
CA PRO A 552 -12.41 -5.40 3.47
C PRO A 552 -12.44 -4.31 4.56
N ILE A 553 -11.76 -3.18 4.39
CA ILE A 553 -11.87 -2.02 5.30
C ILE A 553 -12.93 -1.00 4.85
N GLY A 554 -13.72 -1.32 3.82
CA GLY A 554 -14.87 -0.53 3.37
C GLY A 554 -14.46 0.87 2.89
N LEU A 555 -15.22 1.89 3.31
CA LEU A 555 -15.00 3.28 2.87
C LEU A 555 -13.70 3.90 3.38
N ALA A 556 -13.00 3.29 4.33
CA ALA A 556 -11.62 3.69 4.67
C ALA A 556 -10.68 3.47 3.47
N GLY A 557 -10.94 2.43 2.67
CA GLY A 557 -10.21 2.14 1.43
C GLY A 557 -10.54 3.07 0.25
N GLY A 558 -11.57 3.91 0.40
CA GLY A 558 -12.11 4.79 -0.63
C GLY A 558 -13.54 4.46 -1.06
N ILE A 559 -14.17 5.38 -1.81
CA ILE A 559 -15.58 5.29 -2.22
C ILE A 559 -15.81 4.18 -3.28
N ASN A 560 -14.78 3.86 -4.07
CA ASN A 560 -14.79 2.75 -5.01
C ASN A 560 -14.05 1.55 -4.43
N LEU A 561 -14.80 0.60 -3.85
CA LEU A 561 -14.26 -0.54 -3.10
C LEU A 561 -13.41 -1.53 -3.93
N TYR A 562 -13.31 -1.36 -5.24
CA TYR A 562 -12.51 -2.22 -6.10
C TYR A 562 -11.25 -1.51 -6.64
N SER A 563 -11.08 -0.22 -6.37
CA SER A 563 -9.96 0.57 -6.92
C SER A 563 -8.61 0.12 -6.37
N TYR A 564 -7.57 0.13 -7.22
CA TYR A 564 -6.18 -0.03 -6.77
C TYR A 564 -5.50 1.28 -6.47
N ALA A 565 -5.45 2.21 -7.42
CA ALA A 565 -4.95 3.58 -7.25
C ALA A 565 -5.31 4.42 -8.49
N PRO A 566 -5.47 5.75 -8.36
CA PRO A 566 -5.62 6.64 -9.52
C PRO A 566 -4.40 6.68 -10.46
N ASN A 567 -3.20 6.56 -9.89
CA ASN A 567 -1.94 6.65 -10.61
C ASN A 567 -0.90 5.65 -10.03
N PRO A 568 -0.79 4.44 -10.59
CA PRO A 568 0.16 3.41 -10.13
C PRO A 568 1.64 3.77 -10.35
N ILE A 569 1.96 4.89 -11.04
CA ILE A 569 3.33 5.39 -11.22
C ILE A 569 3.76 6.32 -10.07
N LYS A 570 2.81 6.78 -9.25
CA LYS A 570 3.06 7.58 -8.05
C LYS A 570 2.68 6.84 -6.77
N TRP A 571 1.67 5.95 -6.85
CA TRP A 571 1.05 5.31 -5.69
C TRP A 571 1.25 3.80 -5.69
N MET A 572 1.28 3.23 -4.50
CA MET A 572 1.33 1.79 -4.26
C MET A 572 0.35 1.37 -3.16
N ASP A 573 -0.20 0.16 -3.26
CA ASP A 573 -1.00 -0.48 -2.21
C ASP A 573 -0.46 -1.89 -1.92
N PRO A 574 0.58 -2.02 -1.06
CA PRO A 574 1.24 -3.31 -0.85
C PRO A 574 0.43 -4.33 -0.05
N LEU A 575 -0.60 -3.87 0.66
CA LEU A 575 -1.44 -4.72 1.49
C LEU A 575 -2.73 -5.11 0.76
N GLY A 576 -3.08 -4.40 -0.32
CA GLY A 576 -4.39 -4.52 -0.90
C GLY A 576 -5.46 -3.99 0.06
N LEU A 577 -5.19 -2.91 0.81
CA LEU A 577 -6.15 -2.25 1.73
C LEU A 577 -6.27 -0.75 1.52
N HIS A 578 -5.57 -0.22 0.52
CA HIS A 578 -5.62 1.15 0.02
C HIS A 578 -6.07 2.26 1.00
N ASP A 579 -5.18 2.73 1.87
CA ASP A 579 -5.35 4.04 2.50
C ASP A 579 -4.64 5.10 1.62
N ILE A 580 -5.36 5.77 0.69
CA ILE A 580 -4.83 7.00 0.05
C ILE A 580 -5.33 8.20 0.83
N LEU A 581 -4.40 9.01 1.31
CA LEU A 581 -4.72 10.33 1.81
C LEU A 581 -5.04 11.26 0.63
N ALA A 582 -6.23 11.82 0.61
CA ALA A 582 -6.60 12.94 -0.24
C ALA A 582 -5.89 14.22 0.22
N ASP A 583 -5.74 15.19 -0.69
CA ASP A 583 -5.23 16.54 -0.44
C ASP A 583 -5.84 17.19 0.81
N THR A 584 -7.12 16.92 1.08
CA THR A 584 -7.88 17.48 2.20
C THR A 584 -7.70 16.72 3.52
N ASP A 585 -7.05 15.57 3.51
CA ASP A 585 -6.94 14.74 4.71
C ASP A 585 -6.04 15.37 5.76
N ILE A 586 -6.46 15.21 7.01
CA ILE A 586 -5.82 15.84 8.16
C ILE A 586 -4.56 15.08 8.51
N VAL A 587 -3.50 15.85 8.72
CA VAL A 587 -2.24 15.40 9.30
C VAL A 587 -2.07 16.14 10.62
N CYS A 588 -1.89 15.42 11.72
CA CYS A 588 -1.74 16.05 13.02
C CYS A 588 -0.58 15.48 13.83
N ARG A 589 -0.07 16.28 14.77
CA ARG A 589 1.04 15.91 15.65
C ARG A 589 0.76 16.40 17.05
N GLY A 590 1.02 15.57 18.06
CA GLY A 590 0.93 15.97 19.46
C GLY A 590 2.16 16.73 19.95
N GLY A 591 1.94 17.78 20.73
CA GLY A 591 2.99 18.56 21.40
C GLY A 591 2.95 20.05 21.04
N ALA A 592 3.89 20.81 21.60
CA ALA A 592 4.16 22.16 21.14
C ALA A 592 4.91 22.04 19.80
N CYS A 593 4.24 22.34 18.69
CA CYS A 593 4.78 22.21 17.32
C CYS A 593 5.79 23.33 16.99
N SER A 594 6.82 23.50 17.83
CA SER A 594 7.93 24.43 17.59
C SER A 594 9.01 23.80 16.71
N ALA A 595 9.82 24.62 16.05
CA ALA A 595 10.94 24.15 15.23
C ALA A 595 11.86 23.21 16.02
N ASP A 596 12.20 23.57 17.27
CA ASP A 596 13.00 22.72 18.17
C ASP A 596 12.33 21.37 18.47
N SER A 597 11.00 21.33 18.62
CA SER A 597 10.29 20.07 18.87
C SER A 597 10.22 19.17 17.65
N PHE A 598 10.26 19.73 16.44
CA PHE A 598 10.37 18.95 15.21
C PHE A 598 11.78 18.40 15.05
N LYS A 599 12.79 19.27 15.15
CA LYS A 599 14.19 18.92 14.98
C LYS A 599 14.68 17.85 15.96
N ASN A 600 14.22 17.90 17.21
CA ASN A 600 14.62 16.95 18.26
C ASN A 600 13.62 15.80 18.45
N GLY A 601 12.72 15.57 17.48
CA GLY A 601 11.75 14.49 17.54
C GLY A 601 12.42 13.11 17.54
N SER A 602 11.85 12.17 18.30
CA SER A 602 12.33 10.78 18.27
C SER A 602 12.19 10.20 16.86
N GLY A 603 13.28 9.68 16.30
CA GLY A 603 13.34 9.14 14.94
C GLY A 603 13.37 10.21 13.84
N VAL A 604 13.53 11.49 14.20
CA VAL A 604 13.73 12.56 13.23
C VAL A 604 15.21 12.72 12.92
N ALA A 605 15.57 12.71 11.64
CA ALA A 605 16.89 13.11 11.16
C ALA A 605 16.79 14.45 10.43
N ALA A 606 17.85 15.25 10.48
CA ALA A 606 17.96 16.50 9.73
C ALA A 606 19.09 16.38 8.73
N ASP A 607 18.83 16.74 7.48
CA ASP A 607 19.86 16.80 6.46
C ASP A 607 20.74 18.05 6.55
N ALA A 608 21.76 18.13 5.69
CA ALA A 608 22.68 19.27 5.63
C ALA A 608 22.00 20.60 5.27
N ASN A 609 20.82 20.59 4.66
CA ASN A 609 20.02 21.77 4.35
C ASN A 609 18.98 22.07 5.46
N GLY A 610 18.98 21.29 6.54
CA GLY A 610 18.06 21.42 7.65
C GLY A 610 16.66 20.86 7.38
N LYS A 611 16.43 20.16 6.26
CA LYS A 611 15.18 19.43 6.03
C LYS A 611 15.17 18.18 6.89
N LEU A 612 14.01 17.90 7.45
CA LEU A 612 13.76 16.84 8.40
C LEU A 612 13.17 15.63 7.66
N SER A 613 13.53 14.43 8.11
CA SER A 613 12.88 13.17 7.77
C SER A 613 12.43 12.45 9.03
N GLY A 614 11.38 11.65 8.94
CA GLY A 614 10.82 10.88 10.04
C GLY A 614 9.96 11.69 11.02
N ILE A 615 9.42 12.85 10.62
CA ILE A 615 8.51 13.60 11.49
C ILE A 615 7.27 12.76 11.75
N SER A 616 7.20 12.19 12.95
CA SER A 616 6.05 11.38 13.36
C SER A 616 4.78 12.23 13.46
N THR A 617 3.76 11.81 12.72
CA THR A 617 2.43 12.43 12.66
C THR A 617 1.35 11.34 12.71
N GLN A 618 0.09 11.76 12.69
CA GLN A 618 -1.06 10.90 12.48
C GLN A 618 -1.85 11.45 11.29
N ALA A 619 -2.12 10.61 10.30
CA ALA A 619 -2.97 10.90 9.16
C ALA A 619 -3.73 9.64 8.77
N LYS A 620 -4.99 9.81 8.35
CA LYS A 620 -5.82 8.72 7.86
C LYS A 620 -6.85 9.28 6.89
N PRO A 621 -7.19 8.55 5.80
CA PRO A 621 -8.21 9.00 4.88
C PRO A 621 -9.55 9.30 5.56
N ASN A 622 -10.11 10.48 5.28
CA ASN A 622 -11.40 10.96 5.79
C ASN A 622 -11.53 10.98 7.32
N ALA A 623 -10.41 10.95 8.07
CA ALA A 623 -10.45 10.93 9.52
C ALA A 623 -10.54 12.34 10.11
N GLY A 624 -11.45 12.50 11.07
CA GLY A 624 -11.54 13.71 11.87
C GLY A 624 -10.39 13.84 12.87
N LEU A 625 -10.15 15.08 13.31
CA LEU A 625 -9.08 15.41 14.25
C LEU A 625 -9.19 14.64 15.58
N GLU A 626 -10.40 14.35 16.05
CA GLU A 626 -10.65 13.55 17.25
C GLU A 626 -10.06 12.14 17.12
N THR A 627 -10.37 11.43 16.03
CA THR A 627 -9.82 10.09 15.74
C THR A 627 -8.30 10.10 15.65
N LEU A 628 -7.72 11.10 14.97
CA LEU A 628 -6.27 11.16 14.77
C LEU A 628 -5.50 11.60 16.02
N SER A 629 -6.14 12.33 16.94
CA SER A 629 -5.49 12.84 18.15
C SER A 629 -5.62 11.94 19.38
N GLN A 630 -6.41 10.86 19.32
CA GLN A 630 -6.54 9.84 20.38
C GLN A 630 -5.19 9.29 20.89
N PRO A 631 -4.17 9.02 20.04
CA PRO A 631 -2.87 8.54 20.51
C PRO A 631 -2.05 9.62 21.25
N PHE A 632 -2.34 10.91 21.05
CA PHE A 632 -1.55 11.99 21.61
C PHE A 632 -1.90 12.27 23.07
N LYS A 633 -0.91 12.17 23.95
CA LYS A 633 -1.04 12.50 25.38
C LYS A 633 -1.01 14.01 25.64
N HIS A 634 -0.48 14.77 24.69
CA HIS A 634 -0.30 16.22 24.79
C HIS A 634 -1.66 16.95 24.75
N ASN A 635 -1.74 18.07 25.48
CA ASN A 635 -2.91 18.94 25.50
C ASN A 635 -3.06 19.79 24.24
N GLN A 636 -2.00 19.88 23.44
CA GLN A 636 -1.93 20.66 22.22
C GLN A 636 -1.56 19.75 21.06
N ILE A 637 -2.14 20.04 19.91
CA ILE A 637 -1.90 19.35 18.65
C ILE A 637 -1.70 20.36 17.53
N GLY A 638 -0.70 20.13 16.70
CA GLY A 638 -0.59 20.81 15.41
C GLY A 638 -1.42 20.09 14.36
N VAL A 639 -1.98 20.85 13.43
CA VAL A 639 -2.87 20.34 12.38
C VAL A 639 -2.49 20.96 11.04
N ALA A 640 -2.28 20.12 10.03
CA ALA A 640 -2.06 20.48 8.64
C ALA A 640 -2.90 19.58 7.72
N THR A 641 -2.90 19.83 6.42
CA THR A 641 -3.42 18.91 5.41
C THR A 641 -2.31 18.28 4.59
N VAL A 642 -2.61 17.19 3.89
CA VAL A 642 -1.67 16.59 2.91
C VAL A 642 -1.22 17.63 1.88
N ALA A 643 -2.16 18.39 1.32
CA ALA A 643 -1.84 19.42 0.34
C ALA A 643 -0.93 20.52 0.90
N ASP A 644 -1.11 20.90 2.17
CA ASP A 644 -0.24 21.91 2.80
C ASP A 644 1.21 21.40 2.93
N ILE A 645 1.37 20.12 3.27
CA ILE A 645 2.68 19.46 3.38
C ILE A 645 3.35 19.34 2.01
N GLU A 646 2.64 18.83 1.00
CA GLU A 646 3.15 18.71 -0.37
C GLU A 646 3.54 20.07 -0.95
N LYS A 647 2.70 21.10 -0.76
CA LYS A 647 2.99 22.47 -1.22
C LYS A 647 4.21 23.09 -0.54
N ALA A 648 4.53 22.67 0.68
CA ALA A 648 5.73 23.10 1.38
C ALA A 648 6.99 22.33 0.95
N GLY A 649 6.88 21.41 0.00
CA GLY A 649 7.96 20.56 -0.50
C GLY A 649 8.25 19.36 0.39
N GLY A 650 7.27 18.96 1.22
CA GLY A 650 7.33 17.75 2.03
C GLY A 650 6.52 16.60 1.43
N THR A 651 6.77 15.39 1.91
CA THR A 651 6.01 14.19 1.55
C THR A 651 5.41 13.57 2.78
N ILE A 652 4.26 12.92 2.64
CA ILE A 652 3.64 12.15 3.72
C ILE A 652 3.52 10.69 3.32
N THR A 653 3.97 9.80 4.21
CA THR A 653 3.90 8.36 4.01
C THR A 653 3.10 7.74 5.15
N LEU A 654 2.11 6.90 4.80
CA LEU A 654 1.40 6.08 5.76
C LEU A 654 2.24 4.84 6.05
N ASP A 655 2.79 4.76 7.27
CA ASP A 655 3.83 3.77 7.57
C ASP A 655 3.31 2.59 8.39
N GLY A 656 2.01 2.58 8.72
CA GLY A 656 1.33 1.45 9.33
C GLY A 656 2.15 0.78 10.43
N LYS A 657 2.81 1.55 11.31
CA LYS A 657 3.68 0.96 12.33
C LYS A 657 2.84 0.12 13.28
N LEU A 658 3.28 -1.12 13.55
CA LEU A 658 2.78 -1.90 14.67
C LEU A 658 3.00 -1.10 15.94
N ASN A 659 1.93 -0.70 16.62
CA ASN A 659 2.10 -0.15 17.94
C ASN A 659 2.51 -1.28 18.88
N SER A 660 3.67 -1.12 19.51
CA SER A 660 4.19 -2.02 20.54
C SER A 660 3.36 -2.03 21.83
N SER A 661 2.21 -1.35 21.89
CA SER A 661 1.41 -1.24 23.11
C SER A 661 -0.06 -1.61 22.97
N ASN A 662 -0.52 -2.15 21.84
CA ASN A 662 -1.91 -2.64 21.71
C ASN A 662 -2.15 -3.65 20.58
N GLY A 663 -1.11 -4.04 19.81
CA GLY A 663 -1.27 -5.03 18.73
C GLY A 663 -2.23 -4.62 17.63
N SER A 664 -2.73 -3.38 17.67
CA SER A 664 -3.39 -2.73 16.56
C SER A 664 -2.29 -2.15 15.68
N MET A 665 -2.36 -2.39 14.37
CA MET A 665 -1.71 -1.53 13.40
C MET A 665 -2.04 -0.09 13.80
N MET A 666 -1.05 0.80 13.97
CA MET A 666 -1.36 2.23 13.97
C MET A 666 -1.84 2.54 12.55
N MET A 667 -3.13 2.30 12.26
CA MET A 667 -3.74 2.55 10.96
C MET A 667 -3.64 4.02 10.54
N ASN A 668 -3.22 4.89 11.45
CA ASN A 668 -3.16 6.33 11.24
C ASN A 668 -1.73 6.87 11.38
N HIS A 669 -0.71 6.04 11.67
CA HIS A 669 0.65 6.58 11.82
C HIS A 669 1.21 6.95 10.45
N ALA A 670 1.70 8.19 10.37
CA ALA A 670 2.30 8.73 9.17
C ALA A 670 3.63 9.41 9.50
N THR A 671 4.54 9.42 8.55
CA THR A 671 5.76 10.22 8.60
C THR A 671 5.67 11.36 7.60
N VAL A 672 6.17 12.53 8.01
CA VAL A 672 6.38 13.66 7.13
C VAL A 672 7.88 13.87 6.94
N ASP A 673 8.29 13.99 5.69
CA ASP A 673 9.67 14.17 5.26
C ASP A 673 9.82 15.43 4.40
N GLY A 674 11.05 15.91 4.23
CA GLY A 674 11.39 16.95 3.24
C GLY A 674 11.17 18.40 3.69
N LEU A 675 10.69 18.64 4.91
CA LEU A 675 10.42 19.97 5.47
C LEU A 675 11.52 20.42 6.44
N THR A 676 11.94 21.68 6.39
CA THR A 676 12.75 22.28 7.47
C THR A 676 11.96 22.39 8.79
N ALA A 677 12.67 22.52 9.91
CA ALA A 677 12.05 22.70 11.21
C ALA A 677 11.13 23.93 11.28
N GLU A 678 11.52 25.02 10.62
CA GLU A 678 10.75 26.27 10.53
C GLU A 678 9.54 26.13 9.61
N GLN A 679 9.65 25.37 8.50
CA GLN A 679 8.50 25.04 7.65
C GLN A 679 7.49 24.17 8.39
N ALA A 680 7.96 23.16 9.12
CA ALA A 680 7.10 22.31 9.93
C ALA A 680 6.41 23.11 11.05
N GLU A 681 7.13 23.96 11.78
CA GLU A 681 6.54 24.85 12.78
C GLU A 681 5.44 25.73 12.18
N LYS A 682 5.72 26.36 11.03
CA LYS A 682 4.74 27.22 10.35
C LYS A 682 3.50 26.46 9.90
N LEU A 683 3.64 25.21 9.44
CA LEU A 683 2.52 24.38 8.99
C LEU A 683 1.64 23.92 10.14
N PHE A 684 2.25 23.52 11.25
CA PHE A 684 1.55 22.93 12.39
C PHE A 684 1.16 23.96 13.47
N CYS A 685 1.46 25.26 13.27
CA CYS A 685 1.09 26.36 14.15
C CYS A 685 0.01 27.29 13.56
N PRO A 686 -0.89 27.84 14.41
CA PRO A 686 -0.95 27.66 15.85
C PRO A 686 -1.43 26.27 16.25
N THR A 687 -0.87 25.71 17.33
CA THR A 687 -1.39 24.46 17.89
C THR A 687 -2.79 24.67 18.46
N GLN A 688 -3.64 23.67 18.31
CA GLN A 688 -5.01 23.67 18.81
C GLN A 688 -5.12 22.80 20.07
N PRO A 689 -6.10 23.03 20.96
CA PRO A 689 -6.39 22.11 22.04
C PRO A 689 -6.69 20.71 21.51
N ASN A 690 -6.13 19.68 22.13
CA ASN A 690 -6.44 18.30 21.79
C ASN A 690 -7.92 18.03 22.10
N PRO A 691 -8.77 17.72 21.08
CA PRO A 691 -10.21 17.58 21.25
C PRO A 691 -10.61 16.31 22.01
N VAL A 692 -9.68 15.36 22.20
CA VAL A 692 -9.92 14.12 22.94
C VAL A 692 -9.81 14.37 24.45
N PRO A 693 -10.80 13.98 25.27
CA PRO A 693 -10.72 14.05 26.73
C PRO A 693 -9.50 13.29 27.28
N VAL A 694 -8.88 13.78 28.36
CA VAL A 694 -7.60 13.25 28.87
C VAL A 694 -7.68 11.75 29.20
N GLU A 695 -8.83 11.32 29.70
CA GLU A 695 -9.20 9.95 30.04
C GLU A 695 -9.34 9.00 28.84
N GLN A 696 -9.51 9.54 27.63
CA GLN A 696 -9.65 8.77 26.37
C GLN A 696 -8.37 8.79 25.52
N ARG A 697 -7.30 9.43 26.01
CA ARG A 697 -5.99 9.47 25.34
C ARG A 697 -5.18 8.21 25.67
N GLY A 698 -4.25 7.84 24.79
CA GLY A 698 -3.36 6.69 24.97
C GLY A 698 -2.65 6.65 26.35
N PRO A 699 -2.32 5.46 26.89
CA PRO A 699 -1.99 5.27 28.31
C PRO A 699 -0.80 6.12 28.77
N LYS A 700 -0.91 6.81 29.91
CA LYS A 700 0.25 7.47 30.57
C LYS A 700 1.22 6.39 31.04
N ARG A 701 2.50 6.46 30.63
CA ARG A 701 3.54 5.65 31.28
C ARG A 701 3.66 6.17 32.71
N GLY A 702 3.19 5.38 33.68
CA GLY A 702 3.55 5.56 35.08
C GLY A 702 5.06 5.39 35.22
N CYS A 703 5.67 6.24 36.05
CA CYS A 703 7.09 6.23 36.37
C CYS A 703 7.63 4.87 36.80
#